data_AF-A0A5M9NXI3-F1
#
_entry.id   AF-A0A5M9NXI3-F1
#
_cell.length_a   1.000
_cell.length_b   1.000
_cell.length_c   1.000
_cell.angle_alpha   90.00
_cell.angle_beta   90.00
_cell.angle_gamma   90.00
#
_symmetry.space_group_name_H-M   'P 1'
#
loop_
_entity.id
_entity.type
_entity.pdbx_description
1 polymer ?
#
loop_
_entity_poly.entity_id
_entity_poly.type
_entity_poly.pdbx_seq_one_letter_code
_entity_poly.pdbx_strand_id
1 'polypeptide(L)'
;MNKYEKLIEDSRKKQSKLTLNQYKKIRDLYRDVAKSLETKANKAKKGSLTERWAKDYKKAVRTQIKQMNSVLKNIVSENIEKSAENATDIQLNFFEQINVENGLGMSESFKNMFSSVPNDVLKDIVSGDFYKDGKGLSQRLWFNGNKVNGDIDRIIQKGIAEKKSAYELAQDLQTYVNPNSKKDWDWKKVYPNVAKTIDYNAQRLARTSISHAYTLSMLKSCEKNPFVNKVKWHSVFAPGRTCPLCKERDGQEYLLKNCPMDHPNGLCYQEPLLDDSLENIGSRLNSWVKGGNDPALDSWYDKYGNYFSGESKIGIKSTANNGIKTIEDAKKVLINEVGFTEVEDSFMENVDPELIINNTRQLEKLENKYGVIHDSVNTTICSSSRGGNAIAYVANEATNPTRQNLSLCPDDYSNFNKLIKYEKTATEKGYFMPRALTNEELSISTVTHEYGHMLQNKLIEDEMRAKGWIPDKPMQFINTKRKTSKAVLKWYTDIEMKVKKRCYDEIIDIAKKNNPKFDFNSNISRYGRESYGEFFAEVFMNAELSKPNELGLAMRKWLKSFKDMRNKTIAKDKGAIRGALTGKNDPDNKLREKHAEQYYKSVRNRDKNLEIETISKNTGIDVKSIEKVYNHVFINKYDLYGGHRNFDADYDMSQSWQRLREGKSIQEHDIIMLKHERLEYELMNRYNKNYKEAHKLAESKYNYDKALIKYLKENNLD
;
A
#
# COMPACT_ATOMS: atom_id res chain seq x y z
N MET A 1 -44.45 9.69 -3.31
CA MET A 1 -43.01 9.64 -3.08
C MET A 1 -42.54 11.04 -2.69
N ASN A 2 -41.99 11.22 -1.50
CA ASN A 2 -41.48 12.50 -1.00
C ASN A 2 -40.10 12.84 -1.61
N LYS A 3 -39.56 14.05 -1.34
CA LYS A 3 -38.28 14.49 -1.92
C LYS A 3 -37.09 13.59 -1.52
N TYR A 4 -37.08 13.08 -0.30
CA TYR A 4 -36.02 12.19 0.20
C TYR A 4 -36.08 10.81 -0.46
N GLU A 5 -37.28 10.23 -0.58
CA GLU A 5 -37.52 8.98 -1.30
C GLU A 5 -37.10 9.10 -2.79
N LYS A 6 -37.26 10.28 -3.39
CA LYS A 6 -36.77 10.56 -4.75
C LYS A 6 -35.24 10.52 -4.85
N LEU A 7 -34.52 11.06 -3.86
CA LEU A 7 -33.05 10.96 -3.81
C LEU A 7 -32.59 9.50 -3.74
N ILE A 8 -33.29 8.68 -2.95
CA ILE A 8 -33.03 7.24 -2.85
C ILE A 8 -33.31 6.55 -4.19
N GLU A 9 -34.43 6.85 -4.84
CA GLU A 9 -34.78 6.28 -6.15
C GLU A 9 -33.74 6.63 -7.22
N ASP A 10 -33.32 7.89 -7.30
CA ASP A 10 -32.34 8.37 -8.28
C ASP A 10 -30.96 7.76 -8.05
N SER A 11 -30.52 7.65 -6.80
CA SER A 11 -29.29 6.94 -6.44
C SER A 11 -29.34 5.46 -6.86
N ARG A 12 -30.47 4.78 -6.64
CA ARG A 12 -30.66 3.38 -7.08
C ARG A 12 -30.65 3.22 -8.60
N LYS A 13 -31.17 4.21 -9.35
CA LYS A 13 -31.07 4.24 -10.82
C LYS A 13 -29.60 4.36 -11.26
N LYS A 14 -28.82 5.26 -10.65
CA LYS A 14 -27.36 5.37 -10.89
C LYS A 14 -26.66 4.04 -10.62
N GLN A 15 -26.99 3.40 -9.51
CA GLN A 15 -26.42 2.11 -9.09
C GLN A 15 -26.73 0.96 -10.06
N SER A 16 -27.98 0.90 -10.54
CA SER A 16 -28.40 -0.09 -11.54
C SER A 16 -27.67 0.12 -12.88
N LYS A 17 -27.51 1.38 -13.31
CA LYS A 17 -26.75 1.75 -14.52
C LYS A 17 -25.27 1.39 -14.38
N LEU A 18 -24.67 1.62 -13.21
CA LEU A 18 -23.29 1.23 -12.89
C LEU A 18 -23.10 -0.29 -13.03
N THR A 19 -24.02 -1.07 -12.45
CA THR A 19 -24.01 -2.54 -12.55
C THR A 19 -24.11 -3.03 -14.00
N LEU A 20 -24.98 -2.43 -14.81
CA LEU A 20 -25.14 -2.78 -16.23
C LEU A 20 -23.88 -2.44 -17.05
N ASN A 21 -23.29 -1.26 -16.81
CA ASN A 21 -22.05 -0.86 -17.46
C ASN A 21 -20.89 -1.78 -17.07
N GLN A 22 -20.82 -2.16 -15.80
CA GLN A 22 -19.83 -3.09 -15.31
C GLN A 22 -19.92 -4.45 -15.99
N TYR A 23 -21.15 -4.96 -16.14
CA TYR A 23 -21.39 -6.20 -16.84
C TYR A 23 -20.82 -6.17 -18.27
N LYS A 24 -21.11 -5.10 -19.03
CA LYS A 24 -20.58 -4.90 -20.39
C LYS A 24 -19.05 -4.85 -20.41
N LYS A 25 -18.43 -4.07 -19.50
CA LYS A 25 -16.97 -3.92 -19.40
C LYS A 25 -16.27 -5.26 -19.14
N ILE A 26 -16.71 -6.03 -18.14
CA ILE A 26 -16.12 -7.34 -17.84
C ILE A 26 -16.32 -8.29 -19.03
N ARG A 27 -17.52 -8.36 -19.59
CA ARG A 27 -17.78 -9.25 -20.73
C ARG A 27 -16.87 -8.94 -21.92
N ASP A 28 -16.71 -7.65 -22.23
CA ASP A 28 -15.89 -7.20 -23.34
C ASP A 28 -14.40 -7.45 -23.06
N LEU A 29 -13.92 -7.28 -21.82
CA LEU A 29 -12.57 -7.66 -21.40
C LEU A 29 -12.28 -9.15 -21.65
N TYR A 30 -13.18 -10.04 -21.25
CA TYR A 30 -13.04 -11.49 -21.48
C TYR A 30 -13.07 -11.83 -22.98
N ARG A 31 -13.92 -11.14 -23.76
CA ARG A 31 -13.98 -11.29 -25.22
C ARG A 31 -12.65 -10.86 -25.88
N ASP A 32 -12.05 -9.77 -25.43
CA ASP A 32 -10.81 -9.25 -26.02
C ASP A 32 -9.61 -10.16 -25.71
N VAL A 33 -9.57 -10.73 -24.50
CA VAL A 33 -8.62 -11.78 -24.15
C VAL A 33 -8.80 -13.00 -25.05
N ALA A 34 -10.04 -13.45 -25.28
CA ALA A 34 -10.33 -14.57 -26.19
C ALA A 34 -9.84 -14.30 -27.62
N LYS A 35 -10.09 -13.09 -28.17
CA LYS A 35 -9.60 -12.66 -29.49
C LYS A 35 -8.08 -12.59 -29.59
N SER A 36 -7.41 -12.14 -28.52
CA SER A 36 -5.93 -12.12 -28.46
C SER A 36 -5.35 -13.54 -28.51
N LEU A 37 -5.98 -14.47 -27.78
CA LEU A 37 -5.58 -15.88 -27.78
C LEU A 37 -5.84 -16.56 -29.13
N GLU A 38 -6.93 -16.22 -29.80
CA GLU A 38 -7.25 -16.65 -31.17
C GLU A 38 -6.18 -16.18 -32.18
N THR A 39 -5.80 -14.90 -32.12
CA THR A 39 -4.79 -14.34 -33.03
C THR A 39 -3.44 -15.03 -32.85
N LYS A 40 -3.08 -15.40 -31.61
CA LYS A 40 -1.86 -16.18 -31.30
C LYS A 40 -1.96 -17.62 -31.79
N ALA A 41 -3.14 -18.24 -31.67
CA ALA A 41 -3.39 -19.59 -32.14
C ALA A 41 -3.29 -19.69 -33.67
N ASN A 42 -3.91 -18.76 -34.40
CA ASN A 42 -3.96 -18.76 -35.87
C ASN A 42 -2.60 -18.53 -36.54
N LYS A 43 -1.58 -18.09 -35.80
CA LYS A 43 -0.19 -18.00 -36.28
C LYS A 43 0.54 -19.34 -36.29
N ALA A 44 -0.01 -20.39 -35.66
CA ALA A 44 0.56 -21.73 -35.68
C ALA A 44 0.22 -22.43 -37.00
N LYS A 45 1.23 -22.99 -37.69
CA LYS A 45 1.02 -23.72 -38.96
C LYS A 45 0.41 -25.09 -38.69
N LYS A 46 -0.50 -25.52 -39.57
CA LYS A 46 -1.07 -26.88 -39.56
C LYS A 46 0.08 -27.90 -39.65
N GLY A 47 0.22 -28.75 -38.64
CA GLY A 47 1.28 -29.78 -38.56
C GLY A 47 2.54 -29.43 -37.76
N SER A 48 2.70 -28.21 -37.21
CA SER A 48 3.91 -27.82 -36.45
C SER A 48 3.89 -28.22 -34.96
N LEU A 49 3.23 -29.32 -34.63
CA LEU A 49 2.98 -29.76 -33.25
C LEU A 49 4.29 -30.20 -32.58
N THR A 50 4.78 -29.39 -31.65
CA THR A 50 5.79 -29.79 -30.68
C THR A 50 5.20 -29.65 -29.28
N GLU A 51 5.57 -30.53 -28.35
CA GLU A 51 5.24 -30.41 -26.92
C GLU A 51 5.59 -29.01 -26.38
N ARG A 52 6.64 -28.42 -26.96
CA ARG A 52 7.10 -27.05 -26.73
C ARG A 52 6.04 -26.00 -27.08
N TRP A 53 5.36 -26.10 -28.23
CA TRP A 53 4.32 -25.15 -28.61
C TRP A 53 3.13 -25.18 -27.64
N ALA A 54 2.70 -26.37 -27.19
CA ALA A 54 1.61 -26.50 -26.22
C ALA A 54 1.97 -25.88 -24.86
N LYS A 55 3.22 -26.06 -24.41
CA LYS A 55 3.76 -25.40 -23.22
C LYS A 55 3.82 -23.87 -23.37
N ASP A 56 4.24 -23.39 -24.53
CA ASP A 56 4.32 -21.95 -24.83
C ASP A 56 2.93 -21.30 -24.92
N TYR A 57 1.96 -21.99 -25.53
CA TYR A 57 0.58 -21.52 -25.60
C TYR A 57 -0.09 -21.51 -24.23
N LYS A 58 0.10 -22.57 -23.42
CA LYS A 58 -0.33 -22.61 -22.01
C LYS A 58 0.22 -21.43 -21.22
N LYS A 59 1.50 -21.11 -21.39
CA LYS A 59 2.12 -19.95 -20.75
C LYS A 59 1.49 -18.64 -21.20
N ALA A 60 1.23 -18.48 -22.50
CA ALA A 60 0.57 -17.30 -23.05
C ALA A 60 -0.85 -17.10 -22.51
N VAL A 61 -1.63 -18.18 -22.37
CA VAL A 61 -2.98 -18.14 -21.78
C VAL A 61 -2.93 -17.70 -20.31
N ARG A 62 -2.02 -18.29 -19.52
CA ARG A 62 -1.83 -17.91 -18.11
C ARG A 62 -1.44 -16.44 -17.94
N THR A 63 -0.53 -15.94 -18.78
CA THR A 63 -0.15 -14.51 -18.79
C THR A 63 -1.35 -13.61 -19.10
N GLN A 64 -2.15 -13.95 -20.11
CA GLN A 64 -3.34 -13.17 -20.46
C GLN A 64 -4.37 -13.13 -19.34
N ILE A 65 -4.57 -14.25 -18.61
CA ILE A 65 -5.48 -14.31 -17.46
C ILE A 65 -4.96 -13.48 -16.28
N LYS A 66 -3.64 -13.49 -16.03
CA LYS A 66 -3.04 -12.66 -14.98
C LYS A 66 -3.23 -11.17 -15.29
N GLN A 67 -3.00 -10.76 -16.55
CA GLN A 67 -3.22 -9.39 -17.01
C GLN A 67 -4.71 -8.99 -16.89
N MET A 68 -5.61 -9.88 -17.34
CA MET A 68 -7.06 -9.70 -17.19
C MET A 68 -7.47 -9.51 -15.73
N ASN A 69 -6.94 -10.31 -14.80
CA ASN A 69 -7.25 -10.19 -13.38
C ASN A 69 -6.78 -8.86 -12.78
N SER A 70 -5.66 -8.31 -13.24
CA SER A 70 -5.18 -6.97 -12.83
C SER A 70 -6.15 -5.87 -13.31
N VAL A 71 -6.56 -5.94 -14.58
CA VAL A 71 -7.56 -5.00 -15.13
C VAL A 71 -8.90 -5.14 -14.40
N LEU A 72 -9.32 -6.38 -14.11
CA LEU A 72 -10.54 -6.67 -13.37
C LEU A 72 -10.51 -6.11 -11.95
N LYS A 73 -9.36 -6.16 -11.25
CA LYS A 73 -9.17 -5.55 -9.93
C LYS A 73 -9.47 -4.05 -9.98
N ASN A 74 -8.86 -3.34 -10.93
CA ASN A 74 -9.04 -1.90 -11.08
C ASN A 74 -10.49 -1.54 -11.41
N ILE A 75 -11.09 -2.27 -12.36
CA ILE A 75 -12.49 -2.06 -12.72
C ILE A 75 -13.40 -2.28 -11.49
N VAL A 76 -13.21 -3.35 -10.72
CA VAL A 76 -14.06 -3.63 -9.55
C VAL A 76 -13.85 -2.58 -8.46
N SER A 77 -12.62 -2.15 -8.18
CA SER A 77 -12.33 -1.07 -7.22
C SER A 77 -13.00 0.26 -7.62
N GLU A 78 -12.89 0.67 -8.89
CA GLU A 78 -13.53 1.90 -9.39
C GLU A 78 -15.04 1.86 -9.23
N ASN A 79 -15.68 0.69 -9.44
CA ASN A 79 -17.12 0.58 -9.24
C ASN A 79 -17.51 0.52 -7.76
N ILE A 80 -16.66 -0.02 -6.88
CA ILE A 80 -16.90 0.04 -5.42
C ILE A 80 -16.95 1.51 -4.98
N GLU A 81 -15.96 2.30 -5.40
CA GLU A 81 -15.88 3.74 -5.09
C GLU A 81 -17.11 4.49 -5.63
N LYS A 82 -17.42 4.35 -6.93
CA LYS A 82 -18.61 4.99 -7.54
C LYS A 82 -19.93 4.56 -6.91
N SER A 83 -20.03 3.28 -6.54
CA SER A 83 -21.20 2.77 -5.85
C SER A 83 -21.35 3.36 -4.45
N ALA A 84 -20.22 3.56 -3.76
CA ALA A 84 -20.19 4.17 -2.46
C ALA A 84 -20.53 5.67 -2.52
N GLU A 85 -20.02 6.38 -3.53
CA GLU A 85 -20.39 7.76 -3.85
C GLU A 85 -21.89 7.89 -4.09
N ASN A 86 -22.48 7.06 -4.97
CA ASN A 86 -23.92 7.08 -5.25
C ASN A 86 -24.76 6.98 -3.96
N ALA A 87 -24.39 6.09 -3.03
CA ALA A 87 -25.11 5.91 -1.78
C ALA A 87 -24.94 7.12 -0.83
N THR A 88 -23.72 7.64 -0.73
CA THR A 88 -23.37 8.81 0.07
C THR A 88 -24.07 10.08 -0.42
N ASP A 89 -24.22 10.24 -1.73
CA ASP A 89 -24.93 11.36 -2.38
C ASP A 89 -26.35 11.55 -1.82
N ILE A 90 -27.01 10.49 -1.33
CA ILE A 90 -28.36 10.59 -0.75
C ILE A 90 -28.35 11.56 0.43
N GLN A 91 -27.41 11.39 1.36
CA GLN A 91 -27.33 12.23 2.56
C GLN A 91 -26.80 13.62 2.23
N LEU A 92 -25.81 13.72 1.34
CA LEU A 92 -25.29 15.00 0.85
C LEU A 92 -26.41 15.86 0.26
N ASN A 93 -27.14 15.32 -0.72
CA ASN A 93 -28.21 16.06 -1.39
C ASN A 93 -29.39 16.36 -0.45
N PHE A 94 -29.67 15.48 0.53
CA PHE A 94 -30.69 15.73 1.55
C PHE A 94 -30.35 16.99 2.36
N PHE A 95 -29.12 17.07 2.87
CA PHE A 95 -28.68 18.23 3.64
C PHE A 95 -28.55 19.49 2.78
N GLU A 96 -28.09 19.38 1.54
CA GLU A 96 -28.05 20.51 0.61
C GLU A 96 -29.45 21.06 0.31
N GLN A 97 -30.45 20.20 0.11
CA GLN A 97 -31.84 20.63 -0.09
C GLN A 97 -32.36 21.37 1.13
N ILE A 98 -32.17 20.82 2.33
CA ILE A 98 -32.58 21.46 3.58
C ILE A 98 -31.88 22.82 3.77
N ASN A 99 -30.59 22.91 3.45
CA ASN A 99 -29.81 24.15 3.52
C ASN A 99 -30.45 25.27 2.70
N VAL A 100 -30.75 24.96 1.44
CA VAL A 100 -31.27 25.92 0.45
C VAL A 100 -32.70 26.31 0.79
N GLU A 101 -33.55 25.33 1.13
CA GLU A 101 -34.97 25.57 1.40
C GLU A 101 -35.20 26.38 2.69
N ASN A 102 -34.33 26.23 3.69
CA ASN A 102 -34.48 26.89 4.99
C ASN A 102 -33.51 28.05 5.22
N GLY A 103 -32.63 28.35 4.24
CA GLY A 103 -31.66 29.44 4.34
C GLY A 103 -30.68 29.29 5.50
N LEU A 104 -30.21 28.07 5.77
CA LEU A 104 -29.42 27.77 6.97
C LEU A 104 -27.98 28.32 6.92
N GLY A 105 -27.45 28.59 5.72
CA GLY A 105 -26.09 29.09 5.54
C GLY A 105 -25.00 28.07 5.91
N MET A 106 -25.27 26.76 5.73
CA MET A 106 -24.33 25.70 6.10
C MET A 106 -22.98 25.83 5.38
N SER A 107 -21.90 25.61 6.12
CA SER A 107 -20.51 25.75 5.66
C SER A 107 -20.10 24.65 4.67
N GLU A 108 -19.05 24.93 3.89
CA GLU A 108 -18.45 23.93 2.98
C GLU A 108 -17.87 22.72 3.74
N SER A 109 -17.47 22.91 5.00
CA SER A 109 -16.98 21.83 5.86
C SER A 109 -18.07 20.80 6.17
N PHE A 110 -19.33 21.23 6.26
CA PHE A 110 -20.49 20.35 6.41
C PHE A 110 -20.77 19.52 5.14
N LYS A 111 -20.56 20.08 3.95
CA LYS A 111 -20.64 19.32 2.68
C LYS A 111 -19.57 18.24 2.58
N ASN A 112 -18.42 18.43 3.21
CA ASN A 112 -17.33 17.44 3.21
C ASN A 112 -17.53 16.29 4.23
N MET A 113 -18.59 16.33 5.05
CA MET A 113 -18.92 15.36 6.10
C MET A 113 -19.06 13.90 5.64
N PHE A 114 -19.35 13.69 4.36
CA PHE A 114 -19.46 12.33 3.82
C PHE A 114 -18.35 11.98 2.85
N SER A 115 -17.39 12.89 2.61
CA SER A 115 -16.31 12.72 1.63
C SER A 115 -15.36 11.57 1.94
N SER A 116 -15.18 11.18 3.21
CA SER A 116 -14.35 10.00 3.54
C SER A 116 -15.07 8.66 3.38
N VAL A 117 -16.41 8.65 3.39
CA VAL A 117 -17.20 7.41 3.43
C VAL A 117 -16.88 6.49 2.24
N PRO A 118 -16.78 7.00 0.98
CA PRO A 118 -16.41 6.16 -0.15
C PRO A 118 -15.03 5.50 -0.02
N ASN A 119 -14.04 6.26 0.45
CA ASN A 119 -12.68 5.76 0.64
C ASN A 119 -12.61 4.71 1.76
N ASP A 120 -13.34 4.90 2.85
CA ASP A 120 -13.37 3.96 3.96
C ASP A 120 -14.07 2.64 3.55
N VAL A 121 -15.17 2.72 2.81
CA VAL A 121 -15.87 1.54 2.28
C VAL A 121 -15.05 0.81 1.22
N LEU A 122 -14.31 1.53 0.38
CA LEU A 122 -13.38 0.94 -0.56
C LEU A 122 -12.31 0.12 0.17
N LYS A 123 -11.70 0.68 1.23
CA LYS A 123 -10.72 -0.04 2.05
C LYS A 123 -11.31 -1.30 2.65
N ASP A 124 -12.46 -1.22 3.31
CA ASP A 124 -13.12 -2.35 3.99
C ASP A 124 -13.45 -3.51 3.04
N ILE A 125 -13.95 -3.19 1.83
CA ILE A 125 -14.33 -4.22 0.83
C ILE A 125 -13.09 -4.80 0.14
N VAL A 126 -12.08 -3.98 -0.14
CA VAL A 126 -10.85 -4.44 -0.81
C VAL A 126 -9.99 -5.26 0.14
N SER A 127 -9.86 -4.85 1.41
CA SER A 127 -9.12 -5.59 2.44
C SER A 127 -9.80 -6.90 2.78
N GLY A 128 -11.13 -6.89 2.80
CA GLY A 128 -11.95 -8.04 3.15
C GLY A 128 -12.33 -8.11 4.63
N ASP A 129 -11.92 -7.12 5.44
CA ASP A 129 -12.18 -7.06 6.88
C ASP A 129 -13.67 -7.05 7.21
N PHE A 130 -14.48 -6.55 6.26
CA PHE A 130 -15.93 -6.56 6.33
C PHE A 130 -16.56 -7.96 6.20
N TYR A 131 -15.88 -8.91 5.56
CA TYR A 131 -16.43 -10.25 5.30
C TYR A 131 -16.07 -11.23 6.41
N LYS A 132 -17.01 -12.12 6.76
CA LYS A 132 -16.78 -13.21 7.74
C LYS A 132 -15.62 -14.14 7.37
N ASP A 133 -15.33 -14.29 6.08
CA ASP A 133 -14.22 -15.12 5.59
C ASP A 133 -12.88 -14.37 5.56
N GLY A 134 -12.86 -13.06 5.88
CA GLY A 134 -11.68 -12.19 5.82
C GLY A 134 -11.10 -12.01 4.43
N LYS A 135 -11.83 -12.43 3.37
CA LYS A 135 -11.29 -12.48 2.01
C LYS A 135 -11.58 -11.20 1.25
N GLY A 136 -10.53 -10.45 0.96
CA GLY A 136 -10.54 -9.24 0.16
C GLY A 136 -10.61 -9.47 -1.35
N LEU A 137 -10.67 -8.38 -2.11
CA LEU A 137 -10.81 -8.41 -3.57
C LEU A 137 -9.67 -9.17 -4.25
N SER A 138 -8.42 -8.92 -3.85
CA SER A 138 -7.22 -9.60 -4.42
C SER A 138 -7.29 -11.11 -4.22
N GLN A 139 -7.62 -11.58 -3.02
CA GLN A 139 -7.72 -13.01 -2.73
C GLN A 139 -8.86 -13.67 -3.51
N ARG A 140 -10.03 -13.03 -3.62
CA ARG A 140 -11.16 -13.56 -4.41
C ARG A 140 -10.82 -13.66 -5.90
N LEU A 141 -10.08 -12.69 -6.43
CA LEU A 141 -9.57 -12.73 -7.81
C LEU A 141 -8.50 -13.81 -8.00
N TRP A 142 -7.61 -14.00 -7.02
CA TRP A 142 -6.59 -15.06 -7.03
C TRP A 142 -7.21 -16.46 -7.03
N PHE A 143 -8.15 -16.75 -6.13
CA PHE A 143 -8.86 -18.03 -6.11
C PHE A 143 -9.62 -18.31 -7.42
N ASN A 144 -10.26 -17.28 -7.99
CA ASN A 144 -10.92 -17.39 -9.30
C ASN A 144 -9.90 -17.65 -10.42
N GLY A 145 -8.75 -16.96 -10.42
CA GLY A 145 -7.66 -17.17 -11.36
C GLY A 145 -7.09 -18.58 -11.29
N ASN A 146 -6.85 -19.11 -10.09
CA ASN A 146 -6.37 -20.47 -9.87
C ASN A 146 -7.35 -21.53 -10.37
N LYS A 147 -8.65 -21.32 -10.14
CA LYS A 147 -9.68 -22.19 -10.68
C LYS A 147 -9.68 -22.19 -12.22
N VAL A 148 -9.58 -21.02 -12.84
CA VAL A 148 -9.53 -20.91 -14.31
C VAL A 148 -8.25 -21.56 -14.86
N ASN A 149 -7.10 -21.40 -14.18
CA ASN A 149 -5.85 -22.06 -14.55
C ASN A 149 -5.94 -23.59 -14.44
N GLY A 150 -6.60 -24.11 -13.40
CA GLY A 150 -6.86 -25.54 -13.25
C GLY A 150 -7.75 -26.10 -14.36
N ASP A 151 -8.79 -25.37 -14.74
CA ASP A 151 -9.67 -25.72 -15.86
C ASP A 151 -8.91 -25.72 -17.21
N ILE A 152 -7.98 -24.77 -17.43
CA ILE A 152 -7.10 -24.75 -18.60
C ILE A 152 -6.18 -25.96 -18.63
N ASP A 153 -5.57 -26.30 -17.49
CA ASP A 153 -4.70 -27.48 -17.39
C ASP A 153 -5.48 -28.75 -17.73
N ARG A 154 -6.74 -28.84 -17.32
CA ARG A 154 -7.63 -29.95 -17.62
C ARG A 154 -8.03 -30.02 -19.09
N ILE A 155 -8.32 -28.88 -19.72
CA ILE A 155 -8.59 -28.79 -21.17
C ILE A 155 -7.37 -29.26 -21.98
N ILE A 156 -6.17 -28.81 -21.60
CA ILE A 156 -4.92 -29.19 -22.25
C ILE A 156 -4.62 -30.68 -22.07
N GLN A 157 -4.67 -31.18 -20.82
CA GLN A 157 -4.40 -32.60 -20.53
C GLN A 157 -5.36 -33.52 -21.28
N LYS A 158 -6.66 -33.20 -21.28
CA LYS A 158 -7.65 -34.05 -21.94
C LYS A 158 -7.64 -33.91 -23.46
N GLY A 159 -7.38 -32.71 -24.00
CA GLY A 159 -7.18 -32.53 -25.44
C GLY A 159 -5.95 -33.30 -25.96
N ILE A 160 -4.86 -33.36 -25.17
CA ILE A 160 -3.71 -34.21 -25.49
C ILE A 160 -4.08 -35.69 -25.43
N ALA A 161 -4.79 -36.14 -24.39
CA ALA A 161 -5.24 -37.53 -24.26
C ALA A 161 -6.17 -37.97 -25.40
N GLU A 162 -6.99 -37.06 -25.92
CA GLU A 162 -7.88 -37.28 -27.07
C GLU A 162 -7.19 -37.07 -28.43
N LYS A 163 -5.87 -36.83 -28.44
CA LYS A 163 -5.06 -36.61 -29.66
C LYS A 163 -5.54 -35.42 -30.51
N LYS A 164 -6.18 -34.41 -29.90
CA LYS A 164 -6.60 -33.19 -30.59
C LYS A 164 -5.39 -32.43 -31.15
N SER A 165 -5.56 -31.82 -32.31
CA SER A 165 -4.54 -30.95 -32.90
C SER A 165 -4.35 -29.68 -32.06
N ALA A 166 -3.19 -29.04 -32.20
CA ALA A 166 -2.89 -27.74 -31.58
C ALA A 166 -3.92 -26.66 -31.95
N TYR A 167 -4.47 -26.74 -33.16
CA TYR A 167 -5.53 -25.86 -33.64
C TYR A 167 -6.85 -26.13 -32.91
N GLU A 168 -7.27 -27.39 -32.81
CA GLU A 168 -8.50 -27.79 -32.08
C GLU A 168 -8.38 -27.47 -30.58
N LEU A 169 -7.23 -27.73 -29.97
CA LEU A 169 -6.98 -27.39 -28.57
C LEU A 169 -7.01 -25.88 -28.31
N ALA A 170 -6.53 -25.09 -29.27
CA ALA A 170 -6.62 -23.63 -29.18
C ALA A 170 -8.06 -23.13 -29.36
N GLN A 171 -8.85 -23.76 -30.25
CA GLN A 171 -10.28 -23.50 -30.38
C GLN A 171 -11.06 -23.86 -29.11
N ASP A 172 -10.69 -24.96 -28.43
CA ASP A 172 -11.27 -25.33 -27.14
C ASP A 172 -10.95 -24.26 -26.08
N LEU A 173 -9.69 -23.86 -25.96
CA LEU A 173 -9.29 -22.82 -25.01
C LEU A 173 -9.94 -21.46 -25.32
N GLN A 174 -10.10 -21.11 -26.60
CA GLN A 174 -10.83 -19.91 -27.03
C GLN A 174 -12.32 -20.01 -26.66
N THR A 175 -12.95 -21.15 -26.92
CA THR A 175 -14.35 -21.44 -26.58
C THR A 175 -14.59 -21.41 -25.08
N TYR A 176 -13.60 -21.84 -24.29
CA TYR A 176 -13.63 -21.78 -22.85
C TYR A 176 -13.58 -20.32 -22.34
N VAL A 177 -12.67 -19.51 -22.90
CA VAL A 177 -12.44 -18.11 -22.47
C VAL A 177 -13.52 -17.15 -22.97
N ASN A 178 -14.07 -17.37 -24.16
CA ASN A 178 -15.07 -16.49 -24.77
C ASN A 178 -16.44 -16.61 -24.08
N PRO A 179 -16.97 -15.51 -23.49
CA PRO A 179 -18.27 -15.54 -22.81
C PRO A 179 -19.45 -15.76 -23.77
N ASN A 180 -19.28 -15.51 -25.07
CA ASN A 180 -20.33 -15.66 -26.08
C ASN A 180 -20.31 -17.02 -26.80
N SER A 181 -19.30 -17.87 -26.57
CA SER A 181 -19.21 -19.16 -27.25
C SER A 181 -20.27 -20.13 -26.74
N LYS A 182 -21.13 -20.63 -27.64
CA LYS A 182 -22.03 -21.75 -27.36
C LYS A 182 -21.19 -23.02 -27.21
N LYS A 183 -21.20 -23.62 -26.03
CA LYS A 183 -20.54 -24.90 -25.75
C LYS A 183 -21.53 -26.02 -26.08
N ASP A 184 -21.22 -26.81 -27.10
CA ASP A 184 -22.06 -27.93 -27.53
C ASP A 184 -22.26 -28.98 -26.42
N TRP A 185 -23.26 -29.84 -26.59
CA TRP A 185 -23.66 -30.83 -25.58
C TRP A 185 -22.52 -31.77 -25.16
N ASP A 186 -21.62 -32.11 -26.10
CA ASP A 186 -20.44 -32.94 -25.86
C ASP A 186 -19.33 -32.23 -25.07
N TRP A 187 -19.37 -30.89 -24.90
CA TRP A 187 -18.34 -30.15 -24.15
C TRP A 187 -18.17 -30.67 -22.72
N LYS A 188 -19.26 -31.04 -22.04
CA LYS A 188 -19.21 -31.60 -20.68
C LYS A 188 -18.73 -33.06 -20.65
N LYS A 189 -18.91 -33.80 -21.73
CA LYS A 189 -18.44 -35.19 -21.90
C LYS A 189 -16.92 -35.20 -22.15
N VAL A 190 -16.47 -34.30 -23.03
CA VAL A 190 -15.07 -34.05 -23.34
C VAL A 190 -14.35 -33.37 -22.17
N TYR A 191 -14.92 -32.36 -21.51
CA TYR A 191 -14.28 -31.65 -20.39
C TYR A 191 -15.16 -31.67 -19.11
N PRO A 192 -15.26 -32.81 -18.41
CA PRO A 192 -16.06 -32.92 -17.20
C PRO A 192 -15.48 -32.01 -16.11
N ASN A 193 -16.34 -31.35 -15.32
CA ASN A 193 -15.99 -30.44 -14.21
C ASN A 193 -15.35 -29.09 -14.57
N VAL A 194 -15.22 -28.76 -15.86
CA VAL A 194 -14.77 -27.42 -16.32
C VAL A 194 -15.94 -26.43 -16.31
N ALA A 195 -15.70 -25.19 -15.90
CA ALA A 195 -16.73 -24.15 -15.86
C ALA A 195 -17.33 -23.84 -17.26
N LYS A 196 -18.65 -23.66 -17.34
CA LYS A 196 -19.36 -23.34 -18.60
C LYS A 196 -19.08 -21.91 -19.09
N THR A 197 -18.88 -20.95 -18.19
CA THR A 197 -18.61 -19.55 -18.51
C THR A 197 -17.67 -18.98 -17.46
N ILE A 198 -16.50 -18.52 -17.88
CA ILE A 198 -15.43 -18.15 -16.95
C ILE A 198 -15.60 -16.74 -16.37
N ASP A 199 -16.34 -15.86 -17.05
CA ASP A 199 -16.63 -14.51 -16.59
C ASP A 199 -17.71 -14.49 -15.49
N TYR A 200 -18.57 -15.51 -15.39
CA TYR A 200 -19.67 -15.55 -14.42
C TYR A 200 -19.21 -15.30 -12.97
N ASN A 201 -18.07 -15.87 -12.56
CA ASN A 201 -17.54 -15.66 -11.21
C ASN A 201 -17.01 -14.22 -11.01
N ALA A 202 -16.40 -13.64 -12.04
CA ALA A 202 -15.97 -12.24 -12.04
C ALA A 202 -17.17 -11.28 -12.01
N GLN A 203 -18.21 -11.57 -12.80
CA GLN A 203 -19.46 -10.83 -12.84
C GLN A 203 -20.18 -10.89 -11.49
N ARG A 204 -20.25 -12.08 -10.88
CA ARG A 204 -20.82 -12.28 -9.55
C ARG A 204 -20.06 -11.50 -8.49
N LEU A 205 -18.73 -11.55 -8.52
CA LEU A 205 -17.88 -10.80 -7.60
C LEU A 205 -18.14 -9.30 -7.73
N ALA A 206 -18.06 -8.77 -8.96
CA ALA A 206 -18.27 -7.35 -9.23
C ALA A 206 -19.65 -6.85 -8.80
N ARG A 207 -20.72 -7.58 -9.15
CA ARG A 207 -22.10 -7.26 -8.73
C ARG A 207 -22.25 -7.25 -7.22
N THR A 208 -21.66 -8.23 -6.54
CA THR A 208 -21.72 -8.33 -5.08
C THR A 208 -20.96 -7.18 -4.42
N SER A 209 -19.76 -6.87 -4.90
CA SER A 209 -18.96 -5.74 -4.42
C SER A 209 -19.68 -4.40 -4.57
N ILE A 210 -20.32 -4.17 -5.72
CA ILE A 210 -21.14 -2.99 -6.00
C ILE A 210 -22.32 -2.93 -5.01
N SER A 211 -23.09 -4.01 -4.85
CA SER A 211 -24.22 -4.03 -3.91
C SER A 211 -23.78 -3.77 -2.47
N HIS A 212 -22.69 -4.41 -2.02
CA HIS A 212 -22.19 -4.25 -0.66
C HIS A 212 -21.63 -2.86 -0.40
N ALA A 213 -20.93 -2.27 -1.38
CA ALA A 213 -20.43 -0.91 -1.29
C ALA A 213 -21.57 0.09 -1.11
N TYR A 214 -22.64 -0.07 -1.88
CA TYR A 214 -23.82 0.76 -1.76
C TYR A 214 -24.46 0.67 -0.37
N THR A 215 -24.78 -0.55 0.10
CA THR A 215 -25.42 -0.75 1.40
C THR A 215 -24.53 -0.24 2.54
N LEU A 216 -23.23 -0.56 2.52
CA LEU A 216 -22.31 -0.16 3.60
C LEU A 216 -22.12 1.36 3.65
N SER A 217 -21.96 2.02 2.51
CA SER A 217 -21.86 3.50 2.45
C SER A 217 -23.15 4.17 2.87
N MET A 218 -24.30 3.61 2.47
CA MET A 218 -25.60 4.10 2.91
C MET A 218 -25.73 4.01 4.43
N LEU A 219 -25.40 2.87 5.04
CA LEU A 219 -25.44 2.72 6.50
C LEU A 219 -24.48 3.69 7.21
N LYS A 220 -23.21 3.75 6.79
CA LYS A 220 -22.20 4.66 7.39
C LYS A 220 -22.55 6.14 7.24
N SER A 221 -23.16 6.54 6.13
CA SER A 221 -23.64 7.91 5.95
C SER A 221 -24.88 8.18 6.79
N CYS A 222 -25.81 7.22 6.91
CA CYS A 222 -26.96 7.34 7.81
C CYS A 222 -26.56 7.42 9.29
N GLU A 223 -25.50 6.73 9.73
CA GLU A 223 -24.99 6.83 11.12
C GLU A 223 -24.55 8.24 11.52
N LYS A 224 -24.25 9.08 10.53
CA LYS A 224 -23.89 10.49 10.70
C LYS A 224 -25.06 11.45 10.49
N ASN A 225 -26.23 10.96 10.09
CA ASN A 225 -27.44 11.76 9.94
C ASN A 225 -28.27 11.64 11.25
N PRO A 226 -28.53 12.74 11.99
CA PRO A 226 -29.26 12.70 13.25
C PRO A 226 -30.74 12.34 13.09
N PHE A 227 -31.27 12.39 11.86
CA PHE A 227 -32.68 12.16 11.55
C PHE A 227 -32.96 10.74 11.03
N VAL A 228 -31.95 9.86 11.04
CA VAL A 228 -32.08 8.49 10.54
C VAL A 228 -31.56 7.49 11.57
N ASN A 229 -32.46 6.66 12.09
CA ASN A 229 -32.12 5.59 13.04
C ASN A 229 -32.41 4.19 12.51
N LYS A 230 -33.22 4.09 11.45
CA LYS A 230 -33.69 2.85 10.88
C LYS A 230 -33.60 2.85 9.36
N VAL A 231 -33.54 1.64 8.81
CA VAL A 231 -33.69 1.37 7.39
C VAL A 231 -34.78 0.31 7.18
N LYS A 232 -35.60 0.48 6.15
CA LYS A 232 -36.54 -0.54 5.68
C LYS A 232 -35.89 -1.40 4.61
N TRP A 233 -36.02 -2.71 4.74
CA TRP A 233 -35.53 -3.65 3.74
C TRP A 233 -36.55 -3.84 2.62
N HIS A 234 -36.08 -3.82 1.37
CA HIS A 234 -36.90 -4.06 0.19
C HIS A 234 -36.28 -5.15 -0.68
N SER A 235 -37.07 -6.17 -0.93
CA SER A 235 -36.70 -7.31 -1.74
C SER A 235 -37.11 -7.12 -3.20
N VAL A 236 -36.29 -7.63 -4.12
CA VAL A 236 -36.49 -7.41 -5.56
C VAL A 236 -37.67 -8.21 -6.16
N PHE A 237 -38.22 -9.18 -5.42
CA PHE A 237 -39.28 -10.11 -5.88
C PHE A 237 -39.13 -10.67 -7.32
N ALA A 238 -37.90 -10.91 -7.75
CA ALA A 238 -37.62 -11.48 -9.06
C ALA A 238 -38.17 -12.93 -9.16
N PRO A 239 -39.05 -13.23 -10.13
CA PRO A 239 -39.64 -14.57 -10.29
C PRO A 239 -38.59 -15.67 -10.36
N GLY A 240 -38.77 -16.72 -9.55
CA GLY A 240 -37.84 -17.86 -9.48
C GLY A 240 -36.46 -17.56 -8.88
N ARG A 241 -36.21 -16.34 -8.36
CA ARG A 241 -34.89 -15.91 -7.88
C ARG A 241 -34.89 -15.42 -6.43
N THR A 242 -35.96 -14.77 -5.96
CA THR A 242 -36.02 -14.29 -4.57
C THR A 242 -36.28 -15.45 -3.60
N CYS A 243 -35.35 -15.67 -2.66
CA CYS A 243 -35.42 -16.73 -1.66
C CYS A 243 -36.41 -16.40 -0.52
N PRO A 244 -36.87 -17.40 0.27
CA PRO A 244 -37.80 -17.18 1.39
C PRO A 244 -37.29 -16.13 2.39
N LEU A 245 -36.01 -16.18 2.76
CA LEU A 245 -35.42 -15.21 3.69
C LEU A 245 -35.54 -13.76 3.19
N CYS A 246 -35.33 -13.51 1.90
CA CYS A 246 -35.51 -12.16 1.34
C CYS A 246 -36.99 -11.75 1.40
N LYS A 247 -37.92 -12.66 1.11
CA LYS A 247 -39.37 -12.36 1.22
C LYS A 247 -39.78 -12.04 2.66
N GLU A 248 -39.25 -12.77 3.63
CA GLU A 248 -39.49 -12.53 5.07
C GLU A 248 -38.93 -11.18 5.54
N ARG A 249 -37.78 -10.76 4.99
CA ARG A 249 -37.17 -9.47 5.31
C ARG A 249 -37.88 -8.29 4.66
N ASP A 250 -38.68 -8.52 3.62
CA ASP A 250 -39.34 -7.43 2.91
C ASP A 250 -40.25 -6.62 3.84
N GLY A 251 -40.13 -5.30 3.77
CA GLY A 251 -40.86 -4.37 4.63
C GLY A 251 -40.37 -4.30 6.07
N GLN A 252 -39.44 -5.17 6.51
CA GLN A 252 -38.91 -5.15 7.87
C GLN A 252 -38.00 -3.93 8.10
N GLU A 253 -38.10 -3.34 9.29
CA GLU A 253 -37.26 -2.24 9.72
C GLU A 253 -36.11 -2.73 10.59
N TYR A 254 -34.91 -2.24 10.30
CA TYR A 254 -33.70 -2.55 11.07
C TYR A 254 -33.09 -1.27 11.60
N LEU A 255 -32.61 -1.30 12.85
CA LEU A 255 -31.65 -0.31 13.32
C LEU A 255 -30.39 -0.36 12.44
N LEU A 256 -29.74 0.77 12.20
CA LEU A 256 -28.56 0.86 11.32
C LEU A 256 -27.51 -0.23 11.61
N LYS A 257 -27.11 -0.37 12.88
CA LYS A 257 -26.13 -1.36 13.35
C LYS A 257 -26.55 -2.82 13.21
N ASN A 258 -27.85 -3.08 13.09
CA ASN A 258 -28.44 -4.41 13.02
C ASN A 258 -28.93 -4.77 11.61
N CYS A 259 -28.81 -3.86 10.65
CA CYS A 259 -29.22 -4.11 9.28
C CYS A 259 -28.34 -5.21 8.67
N PRO A 260 -28.91 -6.33 8.22
CA PRO A 260 -28.12 -7.37 7.57
C PRO A 260 -27.59 -6.88 6.22
N MET A 261 -26.54 -7.53 5.73
CA MET A 261 -26.12 -7.39 4.33
C MET A 261 -26.91 -8.32 3.42
N ASP A 262 -27.03 -7.92 2.16
CA ASP A 262 -27.56 -8.81 1.13
C ASP A 262 -26.59 -9.96 0.85
N HIS A 263 -27.14 -11.07 0.35
CA HIS A 263 -26.33 -12.21 -0.03
C HIS A 263 -25.61 -11.92 -1.36
N PRO A 264 -24.53 -12.66 -1.67
CA PRO A 264 -23.89 -12.55 -2.99
C PRO A 264 -24.92 -12.73 -4.12
N ASN A 265 -24.80 -11.92 -5.18
CA ASN A 265 -25.77 -11.83 -6.28
C ASN A 265 -27.18 -11.32 -5.94
N GLY A 266 -27.43 -10.94 -4.69
CA GLY A 266 -28.65 -10.26 -4.28
C GLY A 266 -28.83 -8.92 -4.99
N LEU A 267 -30.08 -8.47 -5.04
CA LEU A 267 -30.51 -7.20 -5.65
C LEU A 267 -31.48 -6.47 -4.71
N CYS A 268 -31.55 -6.90 -3.44
CA CYS A 268 -32.35 -6.24 -2.43
C CYS A 268 -31.68 -4.91 -2.06
N TYR A 269 -32.45 -3.98 -1.54
CA TYR A 269 -31.95 -2.67 -1.14
C TYR A 269 -32.55 -2.25 0.18
N GLN A 270 -31.97 -1.20 0.75
CA GLN A 270 -32.38 -0.64 2.01
C GLN A 270 -32.79 0.82 1.76
N GLU A 271 -33.87 1.23 2.42
CA GLU A 271 -34.41 2.57 2.38
C GLU A 271 -34.21 3.21 3.76
N PRO A 272 -33.36 4.24 3.90
CA PRO A 272 -33.27 5.04 5.11
C PRO A 272 -34.62 5.68 5.44
N LEU A 273 -35.04 5.56 6.70
CA LEU A 273 -36.29 6.15 7.19
C LEU A 273 -35.97 7.41 8.00
N LEU A 274 -36.55 8.54 7.59
CA LEU A 274 -36.52 9.77 8.37
C LEU A 274 -37.41 9.62 9.61
N ASP A 275 -36.97 10.17 10.73
CA ASP A 275 -37.72 10.19 11.99
C ASP A 275 -38.83 11.25 12.04
N ASP A 276 -38.80 12.21 11.11
CA ASP A 276 -39.79 13.28 10.99
C ASP A 276 -39.95 13.76 9.52
N SER A 277 -40.90 14.66 9.28
CA SER A 277 -41.11 15.29 7.98
C SER A 277 -39.99 16.26 7.63
N LEU A 278 -39.74 16.46 6.32
CA LEU A 278 -38.70 17.38 5.83
C LEU A 278 -38.91 18.82 6.31
N GLU A 279 -40.17 19.25 6.45
CA GLU A 279 -40.53 20.60 6.93
C GLU A 279 -40.21 20.77 8.42
N ASN A 280 -40.54 19.77 9.24
CA ASN A 280 -40.21 19.78 10.67
C ASN A 280 -38.70 19.72 10.88
N ILE A 281 -37.99 18.85 10.15
CA ILE A 281 -36.53 18.75 10.21
C ILE A 281 -35.87 20.08 9.84
N GLY A 282 -36.32 20.71 8.76
CA GLY A 282 -35.81 22.02 8.32
C GLY A 282 -36.05 23.11 9.35
N SER A 283 -37.27 23.18 9.90
CA SER A 283 -37.65 24.13 10.94
C SER A 283 -36.86 23.94 12.23
N ARG A 284 -36.68 22.69 12.66
CA ARG A 284 -35.91 22.27 13.83
C ARG A 284 -34.44 22.69 13.70
N LEU A 285 -33.81 22.39 12.56
CA LEU A 285 -32.43 22.81 12.27
C LEU A 285 -32.28 24.34 12.23
N ASN A 286 -33.22 25.05 11.59
CA ASN A 286 -33.21 26.52 11.52
C ASN A 286 -33.31 27.16 12.91
N SER A 287 -34.16 26.62 13.77
CA SER A 287 -34.29 27.07 15.17
C SER A 287 -33.01 26.81 15.95
N TRP A 288 -32.43 25.62 15.81
CA TRP A 288 -31.19 25.22 16.48
C TRP A 288 -29.99 26.10 16.07
N VAL A 289 -29.80 26.34 14.77
CA VAL A 289 -28.72 27.22 14.25
C VAL A 289 -28.85 28.67 14.76
N LYS A 290 -30.07 29.12 15.11
CA LYS A 290 -30.34 30.44 15.69
C LYS A 290 -30.21 30.48 17.22
N GLY A 291 -29.70 29.43 17.84
CA GLY A 291 -29.51 29.33 19.29
C GLY A 291 -30.69 28.73 20.06
N GLY A 292 -31.64 28.09 19.38
CA GLY A 292 -32.69 27.31 20.02
C GLY A 292 -32.15 26.04 20.69
N ASN A 293 -32.74 25.64 21.81
CA ASN A 293 -32.31 24.47 22.58
C ASN A 293 -32.79 23.15 21.91
N ASP A 294 -31.87 22.27 21.56
CA ASP A 294 -32.16 20.93 21.04
C ASP A 294 -31.12 19.91 21.52
N PRO A 295 -31.35 19.26 22.68
CA PRO A 295 -30.35 18.39 23.30
C PRO A 295 -29.90 17.22 22.42
N ALA A 296 -30.76 16.76 21.50
CA ALA A 296 -30.43 15.67 20.59
C ALA A 296 -29.50 16.13 19.45
N LEU A 297 -29.71 17.33 18.90
CA LEU A 297 -28.80 17.93 17.93
C LEU A 297 -27.49 18.38 18.60
N ASP A 298 -27.54 18.90 19.82
CA ASP A 298 -26.35 19.24 20.60
C ASP A 298 -25.48 18.00 20.83
N SER A 299 -26.07 16.89 21.32
CA SER A 299 -25.33 15.63 21.53
C SER A 299 -24.80 15.04 20.22
N TRP A 300 -25.56 15.13 19.13
CA TRP A 300 -25.08 14.72 17.80
C TRP A 300 -23.90 15.59 17.34
N TYR A 301 -23.96 16.91 17.53
CA TYR A 301 -22.90 17.83 17.18
C TYR A 301 -21.68 17.66 18.09
N ASP A 302 -21.82 17.32 19.37
CA ASP A 302 -20.67 16.99 20.21
C ASP A 302 -19.96 15.72 19.72
N LYS A 303 -20.76 14.73 19.31
CA LYS A 303 -20.25 13.43 18.85
C LYS A 303 -19.56 13.53 17.49
N TYR A 304 -20.10 14.34 16.58
CA TYR A 304 -19.66 14.37 15.18
C TYR A 304 -19.19 15.75 14.68
N GLY A 305 -19.34 16.82 15.46
CA GLY A 305 -18.99 18.22 15.14
C GLY A 305 -17.55 18.45 14.75
N ASN A 306 -16.62 17.74 15.39
CA ASN A 306 -15.20 17.74 15.02
C ASN A 306 -14.94 17.17 13.61
N TYR A 307 -15.84 16.33 13.13
CA TYR A 307 -15.84 15.83 11.76
C TYR A 307 -16.39 16.90 10.78
N PHE A 308 -17.17 17.88 11.27
CA PHE A 308 -17.96 18.83 10.48
C PHE A 308 -17.32 20.21 10.32
N SER A 309 -16.46 20.66 11.22
CA SER A 309 -15.89 22.02 11.20
C SER A 309 -14.72 22.19 10.24
N GLY A 310 -14.18 21.12 9.66
CA GLY A 310 -12.90 21.18 8.94
C GLY A 310 -11.71 21.53 9.86
N GLU A 311 -11.98 22.00 11.08
CA GLU A 311 -11.20 21.75 12.30
C GLU A 311 -11.31 20.29 12.72
N SER A 312 -11.19 19.39 11.75
CA SER A 312 -10.09 18.49 11.92
C SER A 312 -8.82 19.36 12.14
N LYS A 313 -8.55 19.69 13.42
CA LYS A 313 -7.40 19.02 14.01
C LYS A 313 -7.50 17.62 13.47
N ILE A 314 -6.76 17.34 12.39
CA ILE A 314 -6.53 15.99 11.91
C ILE A 314 -6.49 15.20 13.19
N GLY A 315 -7.40 14.25 13.36
CA GLY A 315 -7.33 13.30 14.45
C GLY A 315 -6.08 12.42 14.33
N ILE A 316 -4.91 12.99 14.05
CA ILE A 316 -3.89 13.03 15.07
C ILE A 316 -4.63 13.58 16.30
N LYS A 317 -5.13 12.65 17.13
CA LYS A 317 -5.19 12.88 18.58
C LYS A 317 -4.14 13.93 18.89
N SER A 318 -4.41 14.96 19.69
CA SER A 318 -3.29 15.60 20.37
C SER A 318 -2.35 14.46 20.77
N THR A 319 -1.20 14.33 20.12
CA THR A 319 -0.13 13.52 20.62
C THR A 319 0.28 14.38 21.80
N ALA A 320 -0.51 14.27 22.87
CA ALA A 320 -0.07 14.49 24.21
C ALA A 320 1.08 13.50 24.35
N ASN A 321 2.25 13.94 23.88
CA ASN A 321 3.43 13.16 23.60
C ASN A 321 3.20 11.99 22.62
N ASN A 322 4.01 11.96 21.56
CA ASN A 322 4.28 10.77 20.77
C ASN A 322 4.48 9.58 21.71
N GLY A 323 4.15 8.37 21.26
CA GLY A 323 4.46 7.14 21.99
C GLY A 323 5.93 7.02 22.41
N ILE A 324 6.81 7.90 21.90
CA ILE A 324 8.19 8.10 22.29
C ILE A 324 8.28 8.85 23.64
N LYS A 325 8.22 8.11 24.73
CA LYS A 325 8.49 8.65 26.09
C LYS A 325 9.82 8.20 26.64
N THR A 326 10.36 7.09 26.13
CA THR A 326 11.66 6.56 26.56
C THR A 326 12.64 6.48 25.40
N ILE A 327 13.91 6.23 25.75
CA ILE A 327 14.99 6.01 24.78
C ILE A 327 14.71 4.73 23.97
N GLU A 328 14.12 3.71 24.59
CA GLU A 328 13.74 2.46 23.92
C GLU A 328 12.63 2.70 22.89
N ASP A 329 11.66 3.55 23.19
CA ASP A 329 10.63 3.94 22.23
C ASP A 329 11.27 4.71 21.07
N ALA A 330 12.22 5.60 21.36
CA ALA A 330 12.96 6.34 20.36
C ALA A 330 13.75 5.40 19.43
N LYS A 331 14.45 4.40 19.98
CA LYS A 331 15.18 3.38 19.19
C LYS A 331 14.24 2.64 18.24
N LYS A 332 13.06 2.24 18.72
CA LYS A 332 12.05 1.55 17.88
C LYS A 332 11.53 2.45 16.77
N VAL A 333 11.21 3.71 17.06
CA VAL A 333 10.70 4.65 16.06
C VAL A 333 11.78 4.96 15.01
N LEU A 334 13.03 5.18 15.42
CA LEU A 334 14.14 5.43 14.49
C LEU A 334 14.31 4.30 13.46
N ILE A 335 14.09 3.05 13.85
CA ILE A 335 14.19 1.90 12.95
C ILE A 335 12.89 1.68 12.16
N ASN A 336 11.76 1.60 12.85
CA ASN A 336 10.51 1.12 12.26
C ASN A 336 9.72 2.19 11.51
N GLU A 337 9.76 3.43 11.99
CA GLU A 337 8.92 4.53 11.50
C GLU A 337 9.73 5.60 10.75
N VAL A 338 11.00 5.79 11.11
CA VAL A 338 11.93 6.70 10.41
C VAL A 338 12.71 5.96 9.31
N GLY A 339 12.96 4.67 9.49
CA GLY A 339 13.58 3.82 8.46
C GLY A 339 15.11 3.73 8.49
N PHE A 340 15.76 4.11 9.60
CA PHE A 340 17.20 3.83 9.75
C PHE A 340 17.44 2.31 9.75
N THR A 341 18.43 1.87 8.98
CA THR A 341 18.84 0.46 8.93
C THR A 341 19.45 0.02 10.26
N GLU A 342 20.15 0.94 10.93
CA GLU A 342 20.77 0.70 12.22
C GLU A 342 20.81 2.00 13.03
N VAL A 343 20.56 1.87 14.33
CA VAL A 343 20.81 2.90 15.33
C VAL A 343 22.00 2.40 16.14
N GLU A 344 23.17 2.98 15.87
CA GLU A 344 24.44 2.55 16.49
C GLU A 344 24.39 2.78 18.01
N ASP A 345 25.01 1.89 18.78
CA ASP A 345 25.02 2.00 20.25
C ASP A 345 25.64 3.32 20.71
N SER A 346 26.60 3.85 19.95
CA SER A 346 27.21 5.16 20.19
C SER A 346 26.17 6.29 20.30
N PHE A 347 25.09 6.25 19.51
CA PHE A 347 24.00 7.23 19.57
C PHE A 347 23.22 7.12 20.89
N MET A 348 22.94 5.89 21.32
CA MET A 348 22.16 5.63 22.52
C MET A 348 22.96 5.88 23.81
N GLU A 349 24.28 5.72 23.76
CA GLU A 349 25.17 5.87 24.89
C GLU A 349 25.66 7.31 25.10
N ASN A 350 25.87 8.06 24.01
CA ASN A 350 26.58 9.33 24.08
C ASN A 350 25.70 10.58 23.87
N VAL A 351 24.43 10.42 23.51
CA VAL A 351 23.48 11.54 23.34
C VAL A 351 22.58 11.67 24.56
N ASP A 352 22.32 12.90 24.98
CA ASP A 352 21.40 13.21 26.06
C ASP A 352 20.00 12.60 25.79
N PRO A 353 19.38 11.90 26.76
CA PRO A 353 18.09 11.24 26.59
C PRO A 353 16.96 12.15 26.07
N GLU A 354 16.91 13.41 26.51
CA GLU A 354 15.88 14.35 26.06
C GLU A 354 16.13 14.75 24.60
N LEU A 355 17.40 14.91 24.22
CA LEU A 355 17.78 15.14 22.83
C LEU A 355 17.46 13.93 21.95
N ILE A 356 17.72 12.69 22.40
CA ILE A 356 17.33 11.49 21.65
C ILE A 356 15.84 11.53 21.33
N ILE A 357 15.00 11.81 22.33
CA ILE A 357 13.54 11.86 22.17
C ILE A 357 13.12 12.98 21.23
N ASN A 358 13.59 14.22 21.45
CA ASN A 358 13.20 15.38 20.65
C ASN A 358 13.64 15.24 19.19
N ASN A 359 14.88 14.81 18.96
CA ASN A 359 15.42 14.61 17.63
C ASN A 359 14.71 13.46 16.91
N THR A 360 14.36 12.38 17.61
CA THR A 360 13.56 11.29 17.02
C THR A 360 12.17 11.75 16.59
N ARG A 361 11.46 12.53 17.42
CA ARG A 361 10.14 13.09 17.08
C ARG A 361 10.21 13.99 15.85
N GLN A 362 11.27 14.80 15.75
CA GLN A 362 11.47 15.66 14.59
C GLN A 362 11.80 14.85 13.34
N LEU A 363 12.67 13.84 13.43
CA LEU A 363 12.99 12.94 12.32
C LEU A 363 11.74 12.20 11.82
N GLU A 364 10.91 11.68 12.72
CA GLU A 364 9.61 11.06 12.40
C GLU A 364 8.71 12.03 11.63
N LYS A 365 8.61 13.29 12.09
CA LYS A 365 7.80 14.32 11.41
C LYS A 365 8.34 14.64 10.01
N LEU A 366 9.64 14.82 9.86
CA LEU A 366 10.28 15.12 8.58
C LEU A 366 10.15 13.94 7.61
N GLU A 367 10.31 12.72 8.11
CA GLU A 367 10.21 11.51 7.31
C GLU A 367 8.79 11.26 6.81
N ASN A 368 7.78 11.45 7.66
CA ASN A 368 6.39 11.40 7.25
C ASN A 368 6.06 12.41 6.13
N LYS A 369 6.80 13.53 6.06
CA LYS A 369 6.60 14.57 5.06
C LYS A 369 7.38 14.31 3.76
N TYR A 370 8.61 13.82 3.87
CA TYR A 370 9.58 13.78 2.77
C TYR A 370 10.06 12.39 2.37
N GLY A 371 10.01 11.40 3.25
CA GLY A 371 10.34 10.01 2.94
C GLY A 371 11.79 9.81 2.45
N VAL A 372 12.75 10.59 2.95
CA VAL A 372 14.14 10.60 2.45
C VAL A 372 14.92 9.39 2.94
N ILE A 373 14.76 9.05 4.21
CA ILE A 373 15.51 7.97 4.87
C ILE A 373 15.01 6.61 4.35
N HIS A 374 13.70 6.43 4.20
CA HIS A 374 13.12 5.22 3.59
C HIS A 374 13.57 5.00 2.13
N ASP A 375 13.78 6.10 1.39
CA ASP A 375 14.21 6.04 -0.01
C ASP A 375 15.75 5.93 -0.15
N SER A 376 16.48 5.91 0.98
CA SER A 376 17.95 5.81 1.02
C SER A 376 18.42 4.37 1.26
N VAL A 377 19.73 4.10 1.08
CA VAL A 377 20.29 2.74 1.12
C VAL A 377 21.22 2.61 2.33
N ASN A 378 20.92 1.69 3.25
CA ASN A 378 21.75 1.42 4.43
C ASN A 378 22.06 2.67 5.25
N THR A 379 21.04 3.51 5.47
CA THR A 379 21.20 4.75 6.23
C THR A 379 21.26 4.42 7.72
N THR A 380 22.27 4.93 8.42
CA THR A 380 22.45 4.72 9.86
C THR A 380 22.45 6.03 10.63
N ILE A 381 22.28 5.94 11.95
CA ILE A 381 22.41 7.07 12.87
C ILE A 381 23.38 6.69 13.99
N CYS A 382 24.29 7.59 14.32
CA CYS A 382 25.35 7.38 15.30
C CYS A 382 25.63 8.64 16.13
N SER A 383 26.56 8.53 17.09
CA SER A 383 27.13 9.68 17.76
C SER A 383 28.65 9.52 17.83
N SER A 384 29.34 10.08 16.83
CA SER A 384 30.79 10.05 16.73
C SER A 384 31.36 11.43 16.37
N SER A 385 32.46 11.82 17.03
CA SER A 385 33.20 13.04 16.68
C SER A 385 34.09 12.78 15.46
N ARG A 386 34.04 13.67 14.46
CA ARG A 386 34.87 13.55 13.24
C ARG A 386 36.22 14.27 13.31
N GLY A 387 36.54 14.87 14.46
CA GLY A 387 37.60 15.87 14.60
C GLY A 387 37.18 17.20 13.98
N GLY A 388 37.17 18.28 14.77
CA GLY A 388 36.68 19.62 14.37
C GLY A 388 35.46 20.09 15.17
N ASN A 389 35.03 21.34 14.97
CA ASN A 389 33.95 21.99 15.74
C ASN A 389 32.53 21.70 15.20
N ALA A 390 32.30 20.52 14.58
CA ALA A 390 31.00 20.17 14.02
C ALA A 390 30.08 19.57 15.10
N ILE A 391 28.85 20.09 15.22
CA ILE A 391 27.84 19.69 16.22
C ILE A 391 27.10 18.43 15.76
N ALA A 392 26.85 18.33 14.47
CA ALA A 392 26.32 17.16 13.79
C ALA A 392 26.86 17.15 12.36
N TYR A 393 26.74 16.02 11.68
CA TYR A 393 27.05 15.92 10.25
C TYR A 393 26.37 14.71 9.61
N VAL A 394 26.15 14.80 8.30
CA VAL A 394 25.83 13.65 7.45
C VAL A 394 27.07 13.21 6.68
N ALA A 395 27.57 12.01 6.97
CA ALA A 395 28.58 11.36 6.13
C ALA A 395 27.93 10.60 4.99
N ASN A 396 28.50 10.62 3.79
CA ASN A 396 28.01 9.85 2.65
C ASN A 396 29.16 9.40 1.73
N GLU A 397 28.86 8.46 0.83
CA GLU A 397 29.78 8.04 -0.22
C GLU A 397 29.56 8.85 -1.51
N ALA A 398 30.61 9.41 -2.09
CA ALA A 398 30.49 10.12 -3.37
C ALA A 398 29.90 9.24 -4.50
N THR A 399 30.18 7.94 -4.47
CA THR A 399 29.67 6.96 -5.43
C THR A 399 28.26 6.46 -5.12
N ASN A 400 27.75 6.73 -3.93
CA ASN A 400 26.39 6.38 -3.50
C ASN A 400 25.93 7.39 -2.44
N PRO A 401 25.42 8.56 -2.86
CA PRO A 401 25.16 9.67 -1.95
C PRO A 401 24.08 9.36 -0.90
N THR A 402 23.24 8.34 -1.13
CA THR A 402 22.20 7.86 -0.19
C THR A 402 22.67 6.77 0.76
N ARG A 403 23.91 6.31 0.63
CA ARG A 403 24.55 5.53 1.69
C ARG A 403 25.14 6.50 2.70
N GLN A 404 24.29 6.92 3.64
CA GLN A 404 24.54 8.05 4.54
C GLN A 404 24.53 7.62 6.00
N ASN A 405 25.35 8.26 6.83
CA ASN A 405 25.32 8.13 8.30
C ASN A 405 25.09 9.51 8.91
N LEU A 406 24.01 9.65 9.69
CA LEU A 406 23.72 10.85 10.47
C LEU A 406 24.42 10.74 11.82
N SER A 407 25.39 11.61 12.08
CA SER A 407 26.10 11.66 13.36
C SER A 407 25.71 12.89 14.17
N LEU A 408 25.25 12.69 15.40
CA LEU A 408 25.08 13.78 16.38
C LEU A 408 26.30 13.78 17.31
N CYS A 409 27.13 14.82 17.27
CA CYS A 409 28.44 14.76 17.91
C CYS A 409 28.34 14.82 19.44
N PRO A 410 28.98 13.89 20.17
CA PRO A 410 28.83 13.77 21.62
C PRO A 410 29.35 15.00 22.38
N ASP A 411 30.31 15.73 21.80
CA ASP A 411 30.85 16.96 22.37
C ASP A 411 29.75 17.97 22.68
N ASP A 412 28.74 18.11 21.82
CA ASP A 412 27.61 19.03 22.03
C ASP A 412 26.32 18.31 22.44
N TYR A 413 26.10 17.08 21.97
CA TYR A 413 24.87 16.32 22.19
C TYR A 413 24.81 15.54 23.50
N SER A 414 25.90 15.42 24.26
CA SER A 414 25.89 14.75 25.57
C SER A 414 25.16 15.52 26.67
N ASN A 415 24.77 16.77 26.43
CA ASN A 415 24.08 17.60 27.41
C ASN A 415 23.07 18.57 26.77
N PHE A 416 21.79 18.41 27.11
CA PHE A 416 20.70 19.24 26.58
C PHE A 416 20.99 20.74 26.73
N ASN A 417 21.29 21.21 27.94
CA ASN A 417 21.48 22.64 28.22
C ASN A 417 22.68 23.24 27.49
N LYS A 418 23.75 22.45 27.29
CA LYS A 418 24.92 22.87 26.52
C LYS A 418 24.55 23.15 25.07
N LEU A 419 23.85 22.20 24.41
CA LEU A 419 23.39 22.37 23.04
C LEU A 419 22.47 23.59 22.91
N ILE A 420 21.46 23.72 23.77
CA ILE A 420 20.52 24.85 23.75
C ILE A 420 21.23 26.20 23.89
N LYS A 421 22.19 26.30 24.83
CA LYS A 421 22.95 27.53 25.02
C LYS A 421 23.78 27.89 23.79
N TYR A 422 24.43 26.90 23.18
CA TYR A 422 25.19 27.09 21.96
C TYR A 422 24.28 27.56 20.81
N GLU A 423 23.21 26.82 20.53
CA GLU A 423 22.28 27.09 19.44
C GLU A 423 21.64 28.48 19.58
N LYS A 424 21.23 28.86 20.80
CA LYS A 424 20.71 30.20 21.10
C LYS A 424 21.75 31.28 20.79
N THR A 425 22.95 31.16 21.35
CA THR A 425 24.02 32.16 21.20
C THR A 425 24.44 32.32 19.73
N ALA A 426 24.55 31.22 18.99
CA ALA A 426 24.92 31.23 17.59
C ALA A 426 23.81 31.86 16.72
N THR A 427 22.53 31.62 17.03
CA THR A 427 21.39 32.27 16.37
C THR A 427 21.40 33.77 16.60
N GLU A 428 21.57 34.22 17.85
CA GLU A 428 21.59 35.64 18.22
C GLU A 428 22.75 36.40 17.55
N LYS A 429 23.89 35.73 17.33
CA LYS A 429 25.05 36.29 16.60
C LYS A 429 24.90 36.25 15.08
N GLY A 430 23.77 35.77 14.54
CA GLY A 430 23.54 35.63 13.10
C GLY A 430 24.40 34.56 12.44
N TYR A 431 24.97 33.63 13.22
CA TYR A 431 25.72 32.50 12.67
C TYR A 431 24.78 31.53 11.94
N PHE A 432 23.60 31.27 12.52
CA PHE A 432 22.52 30.47 11.93
C PHE A 432 21.33 31.32 11.51
N MET A 433 20.45 30.74 10.68
CA MET A 433 19.23 31.39 10.24
C MET A 433 18.22 31.63 11.39
N PRO A 434 17.32 32.62 11.25
CA PRO A 434 16.33 32.92 12.28
C PRO A 434 15.42 31.74 12.63
N ARG A 435 15.07 31.62 13.91
CA ARG A 435 14.19 30.57 14.49
C ARG A 435 13.70 31.00 15.87
N ALA A 436 12.74 30.30 16.46
CA ALA A 436 12.35 30.58 17.84
C ALA A 436 13.48 30.16 18.80
N LEU A 437 13.76 31.03 19.78
CA LEU A 437 14.78 30.78 20.80
C LEU A 437 14.20 30.01 22.01
N THR A 438 13.24 29.13 21.76
CA THR A 438 12.66 28.22 22.75
C THR A 438 13.49 26.95 22.82
N ASN A 439 13.58 26.33 24.00
CA ASN A 439 14.34 25.09 24.16
C ASN A 439 13.84 23.98 23.22
N GLU A 440 12.52 23.89 23.03
CA GLU A 440 11.89 22.92 22.13
C GLU A 440 12.43 23.07 20.70
N GLU A 441 12.37 24.27 20.11
CA GLU A 441 12.77 24.49 18.72
C GLU A 441 14.30 24.41 18.53
N LEU A 442 15.07 24.91 19.51
CA LEU A 442 16.53 24.84 19.47
C LEU A 442 17.02 23.39 19.57
N SER A 443 16.35 22.52 20.35
CA SER A 443 16.73 21.11 20.52
C SER A 443 16.62 20.26 19.26
N ILE A 444 15.84 20.71 18.26
CA ILE A 444 15.58 20.00 17.00
C ILE A 444 16.20 20.70 15.78
N SER A 445 16.84 21.86 15.98
CA SER A 445 17.28 22.71 14.87
C SER A 445 18.38 22.05 14.06
N THR A 446 19.44 21.54 14.71
CA THR A 446 20.56 20.91 14.03
C THR A 446 20.13 19.64 13.28
N VAL A 447 19.32 18.75 13.88
CA VAL A 447 18.86 17.55 13.15
C VAL A 447 17.99 17.89 11.95
N THR A 448 17.23 18.99 12.01
CA THR A 448 16.45 19.47 10.87
C THR A 448 17.37 19.99 9.76
N HIS A 449 18.46 20.68 10.11
CA HIS A 449 19.51 21.08 9.18
C HIS A 449 20.15 19.85 8.51
N GLU A 450 20.57 18.86 9.30
CA GLU A 450 21.19 17.63 8.77
C GLU A 450 20.25 16.84 7.85
N TYR A 451 18.95 16.76 8.18
CA TYR A 451 17.96 16.16 7.29
C TYR A 451 17.88 16.90 5.93
N GLY A 452 18.11 18.22 5.93
CA GLY A 452 18.27 19.01 4.70
C GLY A 452 19.43 18.51 3.82
N HIS A 453 20.58 18.17 4.41
CA HIS A 453 21.66 17.52 3.66
C HIS A 453 21.26 16.15 3.13
N MET A 454 20.56 15.34 3.93
CA MET A 454 20.09 14.02 3.49
C MET A 454 19.15 14.13 2.29
N LEU A 455 18.22 15.09 2.32
CA LEU A 455 17.34 15.39 1.21
C LEU A 455 18.13 15.82 -0.03
N GLN A 456 19.15 16.68 0.13
CA GLN A 456 19.98 17.11 -0.99
C GLN A 456 20.78 15.95 -1.60
N ASN A 457 21.30 15.05 -0.77
CA ASN A 457 21.97 13.82 -1.21
C ASN A 457 21.03 12.93 -2.02
N LYS A 458 19.74 12.85 -1.66
CA LYS A 458 18.74 12.12 -2.44
C LYS A 458 18.53 12.75 -3.83
N LEU A 459 18.46 14.07 -3.92
CA LEU A 459 18.36 14.78 -5.20
C LEU A 459 19.56 14.53 -6.11
N ILE A 460 20.75 14.43 -5.51
CA ILE A 460 21.98 14.10 -6.24
C ILE A 460 21.88 12.68 -6.81
N GLU A 461 21.41 11.73 -6.00
CA GLU A 461 21.17 10.35 -6.43
C GLU A 461 20.18 10.27 -7.61
N ASP A 462 19.08 11.03 -7.54
CA ASP A 462 18.05 11.07 -8.59
C ASP A 462 18.63 11.59 -9.92
N GLU A 463 19.47 12.63 -9.88
CA GLU A 463 20.16 13.12 -11.08
C GLU A 463 21.19 12.11 -11.60
N MET A 464 21.92 11.41 -10.71
CA MET A 464 22.82 10.33 -11.11
C MET A 464 22.06 9.23 -11.86
N ARG A 465 20.90 8.82 -11.34
CA ARG A 465 20.03 7.81 -11.96
C ARG A 465 19.45 8.26 -13.29
N ALA A 466 19.01 9.51 -13.39
CA ALA A 466 18.58 10.10 -14.65
C ALA A 466 19.69 10.07 -15.73
N LYS A 467 20.95 9.99 -15.32
CA LYS A 467 22.14 9.84 -16.18
C LYS A 467 22.63 8.41 -16.35
N GLY A 468 21.85 7.42 -15.90
CA GLY A 468 22.11 5.99 -16.11
C GLY A 468 22.95 5.32 -15.03
N TRP A 469 23.14 5.94 -13.86
CA TRP A 469 23.73 5.28 -12.69
C TRP A 469 22.72 4.38 -11.98
N ILE A 470 23.17 3.23 -11.52
CA ILE A 470 22.37 2.28 -10.75
C ILE A 470 23.12 1.90 -9.44
N PRO A 471 22.45 1.82 -8.29
CA PRO A 471 23.05 1.47 -6.99
C PRO A 471 23.74 0.12 -6.91
N ASP A 472 23.31 -0.86 -7.71
CA ASP A 472 23.97 -2.17 -7.76
C ASP A 472 25.37 -2.07 -8.40
N LYS A 473 25.67 -0.96 -9.06
CA LYS A 473 26.98 -0.65 -9.67
C LYS A 473 27.40 0.76 -9.26
N PRO A 474 27.64 1.00 -7.95
CA PRO A 474 27.86 2.36 -7.45
C PRO A 474 29.11 3.00 -8.08
N MET A 475 30.07 2.20 -8.50
CA MET A 475 31.32 2.61 -9.15
C MET A 475 31.26 2.66 -10.69
N GLN A 476 30.08 2.57 -11.32
CA GLN A 476 29.93 2.49 -12.78
C GLN A 476 30.66 3.59 -13.58
N PHE A 477 30.80 4.79 -13.02
CA PHE A 477 31.37 5.96 -13.70
C PHE A 477 32.72 6.41 -13.14
N ILE A 478 33.40 5.58 -12.34
CA ILE A 478 34.75 5.92 -11.88
C ILE A 478 35.75 5.83 -13.04
N ASN A 479 36.73 6.73 -13.06
CA ASN A 479 37.81 6.71 -14.05
C ASN A 479 39.13 6.28 -13.40
N THR A 480 39.36 4.97 -13.33
CA THR A 480 40.56 4.36 -12.72
C THR A 480 41.87 4.70 -13.42
N LYS A 481 41.83 5.29 -14.64
CA LYS A 481 43.04 5.75 -15.35
C LYS A 481 43.60 7.07 -14.80
N ARG A 482 42.86 7.75 -13.92
CA ARG A 482 43.29 9.03 -13.31
C ARG A 482 44.04 8.77 -11.99
N LYS A 483 45.02 9.63 -11.69
CA LYS A 483 45.94 9.46 -10.54
C LYS A 483 45.46 10.09 -9.23
N THR A 484 44.48 11.00 -9.25
CA THR A 484 43.98 11.68 -8.05
C THR A 484 42.54 11.29 -7.76
N SER A 485 42.17 11.14 -6.49
CA SER A 485 40.82 10.73 -6.07
C SER A 485 39.74 11.64 -6.65
N LYS A 486 39.99 12.96 -6.70
CA LYS A 486 39.10 13.95 -7.32
C LYS A 486 38.89 13.70 -8.83
N ALA A 487 39.94 13.31 -9.55
CA ALA A 487 39.83 13.02 -10.98
C ALA A 487 39.21 11.65 -11.26
N VAL A 488 39.40 10.68 -10.37
CA VAL A 488 38.76 9.35 -10.45
C VAL A 488 37.24 9.47 -10.26
N LEU A 489 36.80 10.32 -9.32
CA LEU A 489 35.38 10.52 -8.96
C LEU A 489 34.71 11.69 -9.70
N LYS A 490 35.38 12.28 -10.70
CA LYS A 490 34.96 13.54 -11.33
C LYS A 490 33.49 13.56 -11.77
N TRP A 491 33.01 12.47 -12.37
CA TRP A 491 31.63 12.35 -12.83
C TRP A 491 30.62 12.57 -11.68
N TYR A 492 30.89 11.98 -10.52
CA TYR A 492 30.04 12.08 -9.34
C TYR A 492 30.09 13.48 -8.74
N THR A 493 31.30 14.03 -8.56
CA THR A 493 31.49 15.36 -7.97
C THR A 493 30.92 16.47 -8.86
N ASP A 494 30.99 16.31 -10.19
CA ASP A 494 30.42 17.28 -11.15
C ASP A 494 28.89 17.28 -11.07
N ILE A 495 28.25 16.10 -10.92
CA ILE A 495 26.79 16.00 -10.73
C ILE A 495 26.37 16.60 -9.39
N GLU A 496 27.07 16.25 -8.31
CA GLU A 496 26.81 16.81 -6.99
C GLU A 496 26.84 18.35 -7.03
N MET A 497 27.91 18.93 -7.56
CA MET A 497 28.05 20.38 -7.66
C MET A 497 26.94 21.01 -8.52
N LYS A 498 26.59 20.37 -9.64
CA LYS A 498 25.51 20.81 -10.51
C LYS A 498 24.16 20.84 -9.79
N VAL A 499 23.83 19.79 -9.04
CA VAL A 499 22.55 19.70 -8.32
C VAL A 499 22.51 20.71 -7.18
N LYS A 500 23.58 20.81 -6.38
CA LYS A 500 23.69 21.80 -5.30
C LYS A 500 23.47 23.23 -5.80
N LYS A 501 24.15 23.59 -6.90
CA LYS A 501 23.99 24.90 -7.54
C LYS A 501 22.59 25.11 -8.11
N ARG A 502 22.01 24.10 -8.78
CA ARG A 502 20.63 24.17 -9.30
C ARG A 502 19.63 24.47 -8.20
N CYS A 503 19.69 23.75 -7.07
CA CYS A 503 18.79 24.00 -5.95
C CYS A 503 18.94 25.42 -5.40
N TYR A 504 20.18 25.90 -5.26
CA TYR A 504 20.46 27.29 -4.88
C TYR A 504 19.78 28.29 -5.84
N ASP A 505 20.05 28.16 -7.14
CA ASP A 505 19.53 29.08 -8.16
C ASP A 505 17.99 29.08 -8.18
N GLU A 506 17.34 27.91 -8.12
CA GLU A 506 15.89 27.78 -8.12
C GLU A 506 15.23 28.43 -6.89
N ILE A 507 15.81 28.26 -5.69
CA ILE A 507 15.29 28.87 -4.46
C ILE A 507 15.45 30.38 -4.49
N ILE A 508 16.59 30.89 -4.96
CA ILE A 508 16.84 32.32 -5.11
C ILE A 508 15.88 32.95 -6.12
N ASP A 509 15.63 32.27 -7.23
CA ASP A 509 14.66 32.75 -8.23
C ASP A 509 13.24 32.80 -7.66
N ILE A 510 12.85 31.82 -6.84
CA ILE A 510 11.56 31.85 -6.16
C ILE A 510 11.50 33.01 -5.16
N ALA A 511 12.56 33.26 -4.39
CA ALA A 511 12.61 34.38 -3.43
C ALA A 511 12.45 35.73 -4.14
N LYS A 512 13.22 35.98 -5.21
CA LYS A 512 13.12 37.20 -6.04
C LYS A 512 11.74 37.36 -6.69
N LYS A 513 11.11 36.27 -7.10
CA LYS A 513 9.73 36.29 -7.66
C LYS A 513 8.68 36.58 -6.60
N ASN A 514 8.85 36.06 -5.39
CA ASN A 514 7.93 36.30 -4.29
C ASN A 514 8.05 37.74 -3.75
N ASN A 515 9.27 38.30 -3.74
CA ASN A 515 9.54 39.68 -3.36
C ASN A 515 10.61 40.31 -4.29
N PRO A 516 10.24 41.24 -5.19
CA PRO A 516 11.20 41.91 -6.07
C PRO A 516 12.26 42.76 -5.33
N LYS A 517 12.01 43.13 -4.08
CA LYS A 517 12.97 43.84 -3.20
C LYS A 517 13.77 42.89 -2.30
N PHE A 518 13.74 41.59 -2.57
CA PHE A 518 14.46 40.59 -1.79
C PHE A 518 15.96 40.91 -1.69
N ASP A 519 16.46 41.02 -0.46
CA ASP A 519 17.88 41.13 -0.17
C ASP A 519 18.43 39.80 0.38
N PHE A 520 19.33 39.20 -0.39
CA PHE A 520 19.99 37.95 -0.02
C PHE A 520 20.80 38.10 1.28
N ASN A 521 21.53 39.20 1.45
CA ASN A 521 22.45 39.35 2.59
C ASN A 521 21.71 39.51 3.92
N SER A 522 20.52 40.10 3.90
CA SER A 522 19.65 40.20 5.08
C SER A 522 18.93 38.89 5.43
N ASN A 523 18.84 37.95 4.49
CA ASN A 523 18.06 36.72 4.66
C ASN A 523 18.90 35.45 4.85
N ILE A 524 20.20 35.44 4.53
CA ILE A 524 21.08 34.28 4.75
C ILE A 524 21.97 34.47 5.97
N SER A 525 22.19 33.38 6.72
CA SER A 525 23.10 33.34 7.87
C SER A 525 24.57 33.31 7.44
N ARG A 526 25.50 33.54 8.37
CA ARG A 526 26.94 33.39 8.09
C ARG A 526 27.26 31.96 7.65
N TYR A 527 26.70 30.96 8.35
CA TYR A 527 26.94 29.56 8.07
C TYR A 527 26.36 29.12 6.73
N GLY A 528 25.14 29.55 6.40
CA GLY A 528 24.50 29.26 5.12
C GLY A 528 25.21 29.85 3.90
N ARG A 529 26.19 30.74 4.07
CA ARG A 529 27.02 31.28 2.97
C ARG A 529 28.24 30.42 2.65
N GLU A 530 28.61 29.47 3.50
CA GLU A 530 29.88 28.74 3.36
C GLU A 530 29.91 27.83 2.12
N SER A 531 28.77 27.21 1.78
CA SER A 531 28.64 26.41 0.56
C SER A 531 27.19 26.33 0.08
N TYR A 532 27.00 25.85 -1.15
CA TYR A 532 25.64 25.54 -1.66
C TYR A 532 24.95 24.43 -0.86
N GLY A 533 25.71 23.56 -0.19
CA GLY A 533 25.16 22.55 0.71
C GLY A 533 24.60 23.19 1.98
N GLU A 534 25.41 24.00 2.65
CA GLU A 534 25.02 24.72 3.87
C GLU A 534 23.86 25.67 3.60
N PHE A 535 23.88 26.37 2.47
CA PHE A 535 22.75 27.20 2.04
C PHE A 535 21.45 26.39 2.02
N PHE A 536 21.46 25.22 1.38
CA PHE A 536 20.26 24.41 1.23
C PHE A 536 19.77 23.89 2.58
N ALA A 537 20.68 23.39 3.43
CA ALA A 537 20.34 22.84 4.74
C ALA A 537 19.82 23.91 5.72
N GLU A 538 20.48 25.08 5.79
CA GLU A 538 20.02 26.21 6.61
C GLU A 538 18.64 26.72 6.17
N VAL A 539 18.44 26.88 4.86
CA VAL A 539 17.16 27.37 4.32
C VAL A 539 16.07 26.32 4.47
N PHE A 540 16.39 25.02 4.36
CA PHE A 540 15.48 23.92 4.65
C PHE A 540 15.03 23.94 6.11
N MET A 541 15.98 24.06 7.04
CA MET A 541 15.69 24.19 8.47
C MET A 541 14.80 25.41 8.73
N ASN A 542 15.17 26.60 8.24
CA ASN A 542 14.35 27.80 8.42
C ASN A 542 12.92 27.64 7.86
N ALA A 543 12.75 26.88 6.77
CA ALA A 543 11.44 26.56 6.22
C ALA A 543 10.60 25.63 7.11
N GLU A 544 11.20 24.65 7.78
CA GLU A 544 10.52 23.67 8.63
C GLU A 544 10.30 24.13 10.07
N LEU A 545 10.98 25.19 10.49
CA LEU A 545 10.84 25.80 11.82
C LEU A 545 9.80 26.93 11.84
N SER A 546 9.56 27.52 13.02
CA SER A 546 8.39 28.38 13.24
C SER A 546 8.52 29.80 12.68
N LYS A 547 9.75 30.27 12.40
CA LYS A 547 10.04 31.64 11.92
C LYS A 547 10.74 31.65 10.55
N PRO A 548 10.08 31.21 9.47
CA PRO A 548 10.65 31.30 8.13
C PRO A 548 10.82 32.76 7.72
N ASN A 549 12.00 33.12 7.21
CA ASN A 549 12.19 34.38 6.51
C ASN A 549 11.90 34.21 5.01
N GLU A 550 12.27 35.17 4.17
CA GLU A 550 11.93 35.13 2.74
C GLU A 550 12.52 33.91 2.02
N LEU A 551 13.73 33.48 2.40
CA LEU A 551 14.35 32.26 1.88
C LEU A 551 13.61 31.00 2.36
N GLY A 552 13.24 30.93 3.64
CA GLY A 552 12.44 29.82 4.16
C GLY A 552 11.08 29.70 3.47
N LEU A 553 10.40 30.83 3.20
CA LEU A 553 9.15 30.86 2.44
C LEU A 553 9.35 30.43 0.98
N ALA A 554 10.45 30.84 0.34
CA ALA A 554 10.81 30.39 -1.00
C ALA A 554 11.04 28.87 -1.03
N MET A 555 11.76 28.35 -0.04
CA MET A 555 11.99 26.92 0.11
C MET A 555 10.70 26.13 0.35
N ARG A 556 9.73 26.63 1.13
CA ARG A 556 8.41 25.97 1.25
C ARG A 556 7.72 25.79 -0.11
N LYS A 557 7.79 26.81 -0.97
CA LYS A 557 7.22 26.77 -2.33
C LYS A 557 8.03 25.84 -3.25
N TRP A 558 9.35 25.84 -3.11
CA TRP A 558 10.24 24.91 -3.80
C TRP A 558 9.92 23.45 -3.42
N LEU A 559 9.83 23.15 -2.11
CA LEU A 559 9.50 21.84 -1.57
C LEU A 559 8.11 21.34 -1.99
N LYS A 560 7.12 22.24 -2.14
CA LYS A 560 5.81 21.88 -2.70
C LYS A 560 5.93 21.42 -4.15
N SER A 561 6.69 22.17 -4.96
CA SER A 561 6.95 21.83 -6.36
C SER A 561 7.77 20.53 -6.49
N PHE A 562 8.73 20.34 -5.58
CA PHE A 562 9.47 19.09 -5.42
C PHE A 562 8.54 17.94 -5.06
N LYS A 563 7.62 18.09 -4.10
CA LYS A 563 6.65 17.05 -3.74
C LYS A 563 5.76 16.66 -4.92
N ASP A 564 5.34 17.61 -5.73
CA ASP A 564 4.54 17.34 -6.94
C ASP A 564 5.36 16.64 -8.04
N MET A 565 6.62 17.04 -8.23
CA MET A 565 7.56 16.38 -9.15
C MET A 565 7.91 14.97 -8.66
N ARG A 566 8.22 14.81 -7.37
CA ARG A 566 8.49 13.55 -6.69
C ARG A 566 7.27 12.65 -6.75
N ASN A 567 6.05 13.14 -6.55
CA ASN A 567 4.84 12.33 -6.70
C ASN A 567 4.63 11.86 -8.15
N LYS A 568 5.04 12.65 -9.16
CA LYS A 568 5.04 12.23 -10.57
C LYS A 568 6.16 11.22 -10.89
N THR A 569 7.35 11.39 -10.32
CA THR A 569 8.48 10.47 -10.47
C THR A 569 8.24 9.19 -9.68
N ILE A 570 7.72 9.24 -8.46
CA ILE A 570 7.22 8.13 -7.64
C ILE A 570 6.01 7.47 -8.30
N ALA A 571 5.15 8.18 -9.04
CA ALA A 571 4.15 7.51 -9.88
C ALA A 571 4.79 6.72 -11.05
N LYS A 572 6.02 7.07 -11.43
CA LYS A 572 6.89 6.37 -12.40
C LYS A 572 7.78 5.29 -11.74
N ASP A 573 8.22 5.49 -10.50
CA ASP A 573 9.18 4.69 -9.72
C ASP A 573 8.54 3.80 -8.64
N LYS A 574 7.25 3.96 -8.32
CA LYS A 574 6.43 3.02 -7.51
C LYS A 574 6.31 1.63 -8.15
N GLY A 575 6.92 1.44 -9.32
CA GLY A 575 7.19 0.15 -9.96
C GLY A 575 8.44 -0.59 -9.44
N ALA A 576 9.29 -0.01 -8.61
CA ALA A 576 10.56 -0.63 -8.21
C ALA A 576 10.87 -0.48 -6.70
N ILE A 577 10.60 -1.52 -5.92
CA ILE A 577 11.40 -1.83 -4.71
C ILE A 577 12.65 -2.53 -5.23
N ARG A 578 13.84 -2.06 -4.81
CA ARG A 578 15.10 -2.66 -5.25
C ARG A 578 15.33 -4.02 -4.61
N GLY A 579 15.67 -5.01 -5.45
CA GLY A 579 16.16 -6.33 -5.07
C GLY A 579 15.10 -7.42 -4.99
N ALA A 580 13.94 -7.16 -4.37
CA ALA A 580 12.86 -8.15 -4.30
C ALA A 580 12.10 -8.21 -5.64
N LEU A 581 11.90 -9.42 -6.17
CA LEU A 581 11.05 -9.59 -7.34
C LEU A 581 9.59 -9.48 -6.87
N THR A 582 8.87 -8.49 -7.36
CA THR A 582 7.50 -8.13 -6.97
C THR A 582 6.56 -8.28 -8.17
N GLY A 583 5.24 -8.10 -7.93
CA GLY A 583 4.25 -8.00 -9.00
C GLY A 583 4.56 -6.93 -10.06
N LYS A 584 5.36 -5.92 -9.70
CA LYS A 584 5.64 -4.74 -10.53
C LYS A 584 6.89 -4.87 -11.39
N ASN A 585 7.96 -5.50 -10.90
CA ASN A 585 9.22 -5.67 -11.64
C ASN A 585 9.36 -7.06 -12.30
N ASP A 586 8.56 -8.05 -11.88
CA ASP A 586 8.39 -9.33 -12.56
C ASP A 586 6.89 -9.67 -12.72
N PRO A 587 6.18 -8.90 -13.56
CA PRO A 587 4.74 -9.06 -13.77
C PRO A 587 4.39 -10.41 -14.38
N ASP A 588 5.32 -11.05 -15.08
CA ASP A 588 5.16 -12.39 -15.66
C ASP A 588 5.53 -13.53 -14.71
N ASN A 589 6.02 -13.23 -13.49
CA ASN A 589 6.53 -14.20 -12.51
C ASN A 589 7.73 -15.04 -12.99
N LYS A 590 8.32 -14.71 -14.15
CA LYS A 590 9.36 -15.54 -14.79
C LYS A 590 10.64 -15.56 -13.97
N LEU A 591 10.98 -14.42 -13.37
CA LEU A 591 12.19 -14.29 -12.56
C LEU A 591 11.96 -14.89 -11.17
N ARG A 592 10.76 -14.75 -10.60
CA ARG A 592 10.37 -15.35 -9.31
C ARG A 592 10.29 -16.85 -9.37
N GLU A 593 9.67 -17.39 -10.41
CA GLU A 593 9.63 -18.84 -10.66
C GLU A 593 11.04 -19.39 -10.85
N LYS A 594 11.85 -18.73 -11.68
CA LYS A 594 13.25 -19.12 -11.89
C LYS A 594 14.06 -19.05 -10.59
N HIS A 595 13.87 -18.01 -9.78
CA HIS A 595 14.52 -17.86 -8.49
C HIS A 595 14.11 -18.96 -7.53
N ALA A 596 12.81 -19.22 -7.36
CA ALA A 596 12.29 -20.27 -6.49
C ALA A 596 12.82 -21.65 -6.91
N GLU A 597 12.77 -21.98 -8.20
CA GLU A 597 13.30 -23.23 -8.74
C GLU A 597 14.81 -23.38 -8.45
N GLN A 598 15.60 -22.33 -8.69
CA GLN A 598 17.04 -22.33 -8.42
C GLN A 598 17.33 -22.43 -6.92
N TYR A 599 16.57 -21.73 -6.09
CA TYR A 599 16.74 -21.71 -4.64
C TYR A 599 16.42 -23.08 -4.04
N TYR A 600 15.27 -23.67 -4.36
CA TYR A 600 14.88 -25.01 -3.91
C TYR A 600 15.89 -26.07 -4.37
N LYS A 601 16.42 -25.97 -5.59
CA LYS A 601 17.51 -26.84 -6.06
C LYS A 601 18.78 -26.64 -5.24
N SER A 602 19.13 -25.40 -4.91
CA SER A 602 20.31 -25.11 -4.08
C SER A 602 20.15 -25.68 -2.67
N VAL A 603 18.98 -25.56 -2.05
CA VAL A 603 18.69 -26.10 -0.71
C VAL A 603 18.87 -27.62 -0.69
N ARG A 604 18.33 -28.33 -1.69
CA ARG A 604 18.49 -29.79 -1.83
C ARG A 604 19.94 -30.24 -2.05
N ASN A 605 20.79 -29.36 -2.58
CA ASN A 605 22.19 -29.65 -2.87
C ASN A 605 23.15 -29.25 -1.73
N ARG A 606 22.65 -28.59 -0.67
CA ARG A 606 23.45 -28.22 0.51
C ARG A 606 23.58 -29.40 1.47
N ASP A 607 24.49 -29.25 2.44
CA ASP A 607 24.55 -30.15 3.57
C ASP A 607 23.26 -30.02 4.40
N LYS A 608 22.46 -31.09 4.40
CA LYS A 608 21.17 -31.16 5.10
C LYS A 608 21.32 -30.90 6.59
N ASN A 609 22.34 -31.49 7.24
CA ASN A 609 22.48 -31.43 8.69
C ASN A 609 22.85 -30.01 9.11
N LEU A 610 23.79 -29.39 8.40
CA LEU A 610 24.19 -28.01 8.65
C LEU A 610 23.03 -27.02 8.42
N GLU A 611 22.23 -27.22 7.35
CA GLU A 611 21.07 -26.37 7.06
C GLU A 611 20.03 -26.43 8.20
N ILE A 612 19.72 -27.65 8.68
CA ILE A 612 18.75 -27.88 9.76
C ILE A 612 19.26 -27.30 11.09
N GLU A 613 20.52 -27.56 11.44
CA GLU A 613 21.13 -27.05 12.68
C GLU A 613 21.18 -25.53 12.69
N THR A 614 21.52 -24.91 11.56
CA THR A 614 21.57 -23.45 11.42
C THR A 614 20.18 -22.83 11.65
N ILE A 615 19.15 -23.34 10.99
CA ILE A 615 17.78 -22.83 11.16
C ILE A 615 17.27 -23.10 12.57
N SER A 616 17.56 -24.27 13.15
CA SER A 616 17.20 -24.60 14.53
C SER A 616 17.81 -23.60 15.52
N LYS A 617 19.09 -23.27 15.36
CA LYS A 617 19.78 -22.27 16.18
C LYS A 617 19.18 -20.87 16.02
N ASN A 618 18.87 -20.46 14.79
CA ASN A 618 18.35 -19.11 14.52
C ASN A 618 16.90 -18.91 14.98
N THR A 619 16.10 -19.99 15.03
CA THR A 619 14.66 -19.92 15.32
C THR A 619 14.29 -20.39 16.72
N GLY A 620 15.17 -21.13 17.39
CA GLY A 620 14.89 -21.81 18.65
C GLY A 620 13.95 -23.03 18.50
N ILE A 621 13.60 -23.44 17.28
CA ILE A 621 12.78 -24.63 17.02
C ILE A 621 13.68 -25.87 17.01
N ASP A 622 13.20 -26.98 17.55
CA ASP A 622 13.99 -28.21 17.67
C ASP A 622 14.43 -28.77 16.30
N VAL A 623 15.66 -29.30 16.26
CA VAL A 623 16.29 -29.89 15.06
C VAL A 623 15.38 -30.92 14.38
N LYS A 624 14.67 -31.77 15.14
CA LYS A 624 13.78 -32.79 14.56
C LYS A 624 12.55 -32.18 13.90
N SER A 625 12.03 -31.06 14.41
CA SER A 625 10.93 -30.34 13.78
C SER A 625 11.38 -29.63 12.50
N ILE A 626 12.54 -28.99 12.51
CA ILE A 626 13.11 -28.37 11.29
C ILE A 626 13.40 -29.44 10.24
N GLU A 627 13.93 -30.60 10.64
CA GLU A 627 14.15 -31.73 9.73
C GLU A 627 12.86 -32.17 9.02
N LYS A 628 11.75 -32.28 9.77
CA LYS A 628 10.46 -32.69 9.21
C LYS A 628 9.93 -31.65 8.23
N VAL A 629 10.07 -30.35 8.54
CA VAL A 629 9.71 -29.28 7.60
C VAL A 629 10.58 -29.35 6.34
N TYR A 630 11.90 -29.50 6.49
CA TYR A 630 12.83 -29.63 5.37
C TYR A 630 12.43 -30.79 4.44
N ASN A 631 12.16 -31.97 5.03
CA ASN A 631 11.73 -33.12 4.26
C ASN A 631 10.37 -32.86 3.60
N HIS A 632 9.42 -32.25 4.30
CA HIS A 632 8.09 -31.94 3.78
C HIS A 632 8.12 -31.02 2.56
N VAL A 633 8.84 -29.89 2.67
CA VAL A 633 8.88 -28.82 1.67
C VAL A 633 9.78 -29.18 0.49
N PHE A 634 10.95 -29.78 0.74
CA PHE A 634 11.96 -29.95 -0.30
C PHE A 634 12.09 -31.38 -0.82
N ILE A 635 11.96 -32.42 0.02
CA ILE A 635 12.40 -33.79 -0.33
C ILE A 635 11.25 -34.72 -0.70
N ASN A 636 10.17 -34.69 0.07
CA ASN A 636 9.06 -35.62 -0.04
C ASN A 636 8.28 -35.39 -1.35
N LYS A 637 7.65 -36.48 -1.81
CA LYS A 637 6.74 -36.49 -2.96
C LYS A 637 5.34 -36.86 -2.49
N TYR A 638 4.36 -36.21 -3.08
CA TYR A 638 2.95 -36.38 -2.73
C TYR A 638 2.11 -36.56 -3.99
N ASP A 639 0.94 -37.15 -3.81
CA ASP A 639 -0.07 -37.28 -4.86
C ASP A 639 -0.79 -35.94 -5.04
N LEU A 640 -0.15 -35.07 -5.82
CA LEU A 640 -0.62 -33.72 -6.11
C LEU A 640 -1.35 -33.68 -7.45
N TYR A 641 -2.02 -32.55 -7.73
CA TYR A 641 -2.58 -32.30 -9.06
C TYR A 641 -1.45 -32.32 -10.11
N GLY A 642 -1.48 -33.30 -11.02
CA GLY A 642 -0.42 -33.53 -12.01
C GLY A 642 0.49 -34.74 -11.75
N GLY A 643 0.25 -35.53 -10.69
CA GLY A 643 0.93 -36.81 -10.44
C GLY A 643 1.76 -36.84 -9.14
N HIS A 644 2.49 -37.94 -8.93
CA HIS A 644 3.33 -38.13 -7.74
C HIS A 644 4.66 -37.35 -7.87
N ARG A 645 4.72 -36.18 -7.24
CA ARG A 645 5.84 -35.23 -7.40
C ARG A 645 6.11 -34.41 -6.14
N ASN A 646 7.23 -33.70 -6.11
CA ASN A 646 7.54 -32.72 -5.07
C ASN A 646 6.61 -31.50 -5.18
N PHE A 647 6.52 -30.71 -4.11
CA PHE A 647 5.86 -29.41 -4.18
C PHE A 647 6.50 -28.50 -5.24
N ASP A 648 5.65 -27.70 -5.90
CA ASP A 648 6.12 -26.65 -6.80
C ASP A 648 6.90 -25.62 -5.97
N ALA A 649 7.98 -25.09 -6.53
CA ALA A 649 8.80 -24.11 -5.84
C ALA A 649 8.04 -22.78 -5.71
N ASP A 650 8.00 -22.25 -4.50
CA ASP A 650 7.33 -20.99 -4.19
C ASP A 650 8.34 -19.89 -3.84
N TYR A 651 8.14 -18.71 -4.41
CA TYR A 651 9.08 -17.60 -4.25
C TYR A 651 9.06 -17.05 -2.82
N ASP A 652 7.88 -16.88 -2.23
CA ASP A 652 7.76 -16.28 -0.90
C ASP A 652 8.20 -17.25 0.19
N MET A 653 7.94 -18.56 0.01
CA MET A 653 8.53 -19.61 0.85
C MET A 653 10.05 -19.68 0.70
N SER A 654 10.60 -19.48 -0.52
CA SER A 654 12.06 -19.44 -0.73
C SER A 654 12.72 -18.28 0.02
N GLN A 655 12.07 -17.11 0.02
CA GLN A 655 12.51 -15.93 0.76
C GLN A 655 12.38 -16.13 2.27
N SER A 656 11.32 -16.80 2.72
CA SER A 656 11.11 -17.14 4.12
C SER A 656 12.18 -18.11 4.61
N TRP A 657 12.45 -19.18 3.85
CA TRP A 657 13.53 -20.13 4.14
C TRP A 657 14.91 -19.48 4.16
N GLN A 658 15.16 -18.52 3.26
CA GLN A 658 16.41 -17.76 3.22
C GLN A 658 16.63 -16.95 4.50
N ARG A 659 15.62 -16.19 4.97
CA ARG A 659 15.72 -15.42 6.22
C ARG A 659 15.94 -16.33 7.43
N LEU A 660 15.23 -17.45 7.49
CA LEU A 660 15.40 -18.45 8.56
C LEU A 660 16.83 -19.02 8.62
N ARG A 661 17.42 -19.30 7.46
CA ARG A 661 18.80 -19.78 7.35
C ARG A 661 19.83 -18.71 7.68
N GLU A 662 19.66 -17.51 7.16
CA GLU A 662 20.61 -16.41 7.35
C GLU A 662 20.57 -15.83 8.77
N GLY A 663 19.46 -16.04 9.49
CA GLY A 663 19.28 -15.53 10.85
C GLY A 663 19.07 -14.01 10.92
N LYS A 664 18.89 -13.37 9.76
CA LYS A 664 18.73 -11.92 9.62
C LYS A 664 17.30 -11.60 9.23
N SER A 665 16.70 -10.64 9.94
CA SER A 665 15.37 -10.11 9.64
C SER A 665 14.28 -11.20 9.56
N ILE A 666 14.35 -12.25 10.38
CA ILE A 666 13.30 -13.28 10.47
C ILE A 666 11.97 -12.62 10.82
N GLN A 667 10.96 -12.85 9.98
CA GLN A 667 9.65 -12.26 10.11
C GLN A 667 8.67 -13.23 10.77
N GLU A 668 7.58 -12.69 11.31
CA GLU A 668 6.53 -13.48 11.96
C GLU A 668 5.98 -14.57 11.03
N HIS A 669 5.77 -14.25 9.75
CA HIS A 669 5.27 -15.21 8.77
C HIS A 669 6.28 -16.34 8.47
N ASP A 670 7.58 -16.12 8.62
CA ASP A 670 8.59 -17.16 8.42
C ASP A 670 8.48 -18.25 9.50
N ILE A 671 8.22 -17.86 10.75
CA ILE A 671 7.98 -18.80 11.86
C ILE A 671 6.62 -19.49 11.71
N ILE A 672 5.61 -18.77 11.23
CA ILE A 672 4.29 -19.34 10.94
C ILE A 672 4.38 -20.37 9.81
N MET A 673 5.21 -20.13 8.78
CA MET A 673 5.51 -21.11 7.72
C MET A 673 6.05 -22.40 8.34
N LEU A 674 7.09 -22.32 9.18
CA LEU A 674 7.65 -23.52 9.82
C LEU A 674 6.60 -24.29 10.63
N LYS A 675 5.73 -23.59 11.38
CA LYS A 675 4.66 -24.22 12.16
C LYS A 675 3.57 -24.84 11.26
N HIS A 676 3.23 -24.18 10.15
CA HIS A 676 2.26 -24.66 9.16
C HIS A 676 2.75 -25.97 8.54
N GLU A 677 3.93 -25.93 7.90
CA GLU A 677 4.53 -27.07 7.21
C GLU A 677 4.78 -28.24 8.17
N ARG A 678 5.18 -27.94 9.42
CA ARG A 678 5.42 -28.96 10.45
C ARG A 678 4.14 -29.71 10.82
N LEU A 679 3.04 -28.98 10.97
CA LEU A 679 1.73 -29.55 11.31
C LEU A 679 1.15 -30.33 10.12
N GLU A 680 1.25 -29.78 8.91
CA GLU A 680 0.82 -30.46 7.69
C GLU A 680 1.54 -31.81 7.54
N TYR A 681 2.87 -31.83 7.74
CA TYR A 681 3.65 -33.07 7.74
C TYR A 681 3.14 -34.13 8.73
N GLU A 682 2.81 -33.77 9.97
CA GLU A 682 2.29 -34.76 10.94
C GLU A 682 0.92 -35.29 10.55
N LEU A 683 0.04 -34.39 10.10
CA LEU A 683 -1.30 -34.76 9.68
C LEU A 683 -1.27 -35.77 8.54
N MET A 684 -0.34 -35.62 7.61
CA MET A 684 -0.16 -36.55 6.50
C MET A 684 0.51 -37.86 6.94
N ASN A 685 1.64 -37.79 7.63
CA ASN A 685 2.49 -38.98 7.86
C ASN A 685 2.10 -39.78 9.11
N ARG A 686 1.50 -39.14 10.12
CA ARG A 686 1.09 -39.81 11.38
C ARG A 686 -0.41 -40.09 11.42
N TYR A 687 -1.22 -39.19 10.88
CA TYR A 687 -2.68 -39.29 10.92
C TYR A 687 -3.31 -39.69 9.59
N ASN A 688 -2.49 -40.03 8.59
CA ASN A 688 -2.88 -40.52 7.27
C ASN A 688 -3.92 -39.65 6.56
N LYS A 689 -3.89 -38.32 6.80
CA LYS A 689 -4.76 -37.36 6.12
C LYS A 689 -4.23 -37.12 4.72
N ASN A 690 -5.15 -36.98 3.77
CA ASN A 690 -4.77 -36.51 2.44
C ASN A 690 -4.29 -35.05 2.52
N TYR A 691 -3.45 -34.64 1.57
CA TYR A 691 -2.84 -33.30 1.52
C TYR A 691 -3.85 -32.17 1.71
N LYS A 692 -5.00 -32.24 1.03
CA LYS A 692 -6.02 -31.17 1.07
C LYS A 692 -6.62 -30.98 2.46
N GLU A 693 -6.84 -32.07 3.19
CA GLU A 693 -7.33 -32.03 4.57
C GLU A 693 -6.25 -31.57 5.54
N ALA A 694 -5.02 -32.06 5.38
CA ALA A 694 -3.89 -31.65 6.19
C ALA A 694 -3.62 -30.15 6.06
N HIS A 695 -3.58 -29.64 4.83
CA HIS A 695 -3.38 -28.24 4.52
C HIS A 695 -4.47 -27.35 5.12
N LYS A 696 -5.75 -27.72 4.97
CA LYS A 696 -6.86 -26.95 5.56
C LYS A 696 -6.76 -26.85 7.09
N LEU A 697 -6.32 -27.91 7.75
CA LEU A 697 -6.15 -27.92 9.21
C LEU A 697 -4.92 -27.14 9.64
N ALA A 698 -3.79 -27.28 8.93
CA ALA A 698 -2.60 -26.48 9.16
C ALA A 698 -2.90 -24.99 9.01
N GLU A 699 -3.57 -24.61 7.92
CA GLU A 699 -3.99 -23.25 7.60
C GLU A 699 -4.96 -22.64 8.63
N SER A 700 -5.80 -23.47 9.26
CA SER A 700 -6.70 -23.01 10.31
C SER A 700 -5.99 -22.59 11.60
N LYS A 701 -4.79 -23.15 11.84
CA LYS A 701 -4.02 -22.95 13.08
C LYS A 701 -2.81 -22.03 12.88
N TYR A 702 -2.14 -22.17 11.75
CA TYR A 702 -0.93 -21.44 11.37
C TYR A 702 -1.12 -20.95 9.94
N ASN A 703 -1.82 -19.83 9.79
CA ASN A 703 -2.18 -19.30 8.47
C ASN A 703 -1.00 -18.54 7.86
N TYR A 704 -0.17 -19.23 7.07
CA TYR A 704 1.02 -18.64 6.46
C TYR A 704 0.66 -17.54 5.47
N ASP A 705 -0.33 -17.79 4.61
CA ASP A 705 -0.75 -16.84 3.56
C ASP A 705 -1.22 -15.52 4.15
N LYS A 706 -2.00 -15.53 5.24
CA LYS A 706 -2.47 -14.33 5.91
C LYS A 706 -1.32 -13.56 6.54
N ALA A 707 -0.38 -14.27 7.18
CA ALA A 707 0.79 -13.65 7.78
C ALA A 707 1.71 -13.04 6.71
N LEU A 708 1.91 -13.74 5.60
CA LEU A 708 2.68 -13.27 4.46
C LEU A 708 2.01 -12.08 3.79
N ILE A 709 0.70 -12.11 3.54
CA ILE A 709 -0.03 -10.97 2.94
C ILE A 709 0.02 -9.75 3.85
N LYS A 710 -0.08 -9.95 5.17
CA LYS A 710 0.11 -8.86 6.15
C LYS A 710 1.49 -8.24 5.97
N TYR A 711 2.54 -9.06 5.94
CA TYR A 711 3.91 -8.62 5.69
C TYR A 711 4.07 -7.90 4.33
N LEU A 712 3.58 -8.49 3.23
CA LEU A 712 3.70 -7.92 1.89
C LEU A 712 2.97 -6.57 1.77
N LYS A 713 1.83 -6.41 2.45
CA LYS A 713 1.09 -5.14 2.49
C LYS A 713 1.80 -4.10 3.35
N GLU A 714 2.25 -4.47 4.54
CA GLU A 714 3.01 -3.61 5.45
C GLU A 714 4.29 -3.09 4.77
N ASN A 715 4.86 -3.88 3.84
CA ASN A 715 6.11 -3.56 3.14
C ASN A 715 5.93 -3.14 1.67
N ASN A 716 4.70 -2.94 1.17
CA ASN A 716 4.40 -2.56 -0.23
C ASN A 716 4.95 -3.50 -1.32
N LEU A 717 5.08 -4.81 -1.03
CA LEU A 717 5.65 -5.83 -1.89
C LEU A 717 4.61 -6.61 -2.74
N ASP A 718 3.31 -6.36 -2.55
CA ASP A 718 2.16 -7.03 -3.23
C ASP A 718 2.09 -6.77 -4.76
#